data_AF-A0A9N8Z104-F1
#
_entry.id   AF-A0A9N8Z104-F1
#
_cell.length_a   1.000
_cell.length_b   1.000
_cell.length_c   1.000
_cell.angle_alpha   90.00
_cell.angle_beta   90.00
_cell.angle_gamma   90.00
#
_symmetry.space_group_name_H-M   'P 1'
#
loop_
_entity.id
_entity.type
_entity.pdbx_description
1 polymer ?
#
loop_
_entity_poly.entity_id
_entity_poly.type
_entity_poly.pdbx_seq_one_letter_code
_entity_poly.pdbx_strand_id
1 'polypeptide(L)'
;MTTNYPAPPPSYSENPNPREPLLGSEWENDVPDDFKYGVSVMQCDASIRNAFVSKVYSILGFQLLFSIIAGALFMYNEGVKDWVQENQWLMWVSMGGSFVSLFALYWKSRSYPTNYVLLGVFTFCESYMIGAALTVFEKAMVLQALIITFGIFAGLTLFTMQSKYDFSGMGPFLLGGLLLFIFIGLVQLFIPFSRILDLIMAVGIAILFCGFIIYDTYNLMNTLSPEDYVIASISLYLDFINLFLAILRILNDGLYENEAGINDWHNKFVGTPKLSLFHKSSREPSIIVATDRNVLASLSARNGSVDTVSISNKDGYNIIRYWDTESGFLLWEHKVAEKTGSSNNNSNDVWPTIDILFAVDKSGIFVLLDGSDILKLSINDGQQLWKTTINENNSKTITFIRIVQYGAALQAVGLITTNNKSYAIEVITLDAIIGDILKKITLSSKVEDAKDVIVLGGETNSGFVVWKEEPNMRVNRLGTKDIDGAPLKALYGNVINSFSNANGPLEIINLNLGPRTEFLCQVPTKIGTAAAVFKIDPEGGRLAVLYDLEDRPGKSIYSATIDKTERLIVSRSLTLSKDSVKVEIVAPASRTILATHEIPHLLSESGTIQKSILNVINRQKEMVTYRILILSSDGSLYFWKDGTVSWRREESLAHAIQAEYLDLPERKLWSQEIDELAEQAEDSETISPFQRYIRRLITHLYQLQDLFSYIATYINHFVTGDYSSPSPFTSSHDKNQQGLYRDTFGFRKLLIFVTPKKLVALNTANKGEVVWSRYFGDYVTDLTQIFIVRTAMIKYPPVLVAIGMESELNAKIYKLPIEEPEERTHVLALVDKELKVYLYPETLGAVKAFKDFALSSPFYFTLIDAIGGKHLAGYRVELLQSNYTLPFESNLLWAISFPDDERIAAIAKRNPHEKVASLGRVLGDRSVLYKYLNPHLVAIATITSTKDMISSLNLYLIDVVKGTILYHSVHENVGSSYPVHIIQIENYILYYFWSEGEEGTSSTEKGFVTVVFDLYESANKDVRVDSSIFSSFAHERPYVSAQSFILPYAVKALGVTTTKHGIATREFLFALESDQLYGLLKRFLDPRRPLGPLTNEDKEEMLIPYEPVLPDSKQLYLSYNLTIAGIQHIITNPSLLESTSLVLAYGLDIFFTRVAPSKTFDVLSEDFSKSTLLTTIFGLILGIVITRPMVRRKNVNARWY
;
A
#
# COMPACT_ATOMS: atom_id res chain seq x y z
N MET A 1 -32.74 -79.26 52.12
CA MET A 1 -31.47 -79.96 51.85
C MET A 1 -30.41 -78.88 51.64
N THR A 2 -29.79 -78.34 52.70
CA THR A 2 -28.53 -78.78 53.37
C THR A 2 -27.35 -78.74 52.38
N THR A 3 -26.29 -77.94 52.53
CA THR A 3 -25.34 -77.76 53.67
C THR A 3 -24.49 -76.48 53.50
N ASN A 4 -24.40 -75.56 54.49
CA ASN A 4 -23.32 -75.35 55.51
C ASN A 4 -21.91 -74.96 54.97
N TYR A 5 -21.51 -73.67 55.02
CA TYR A 5 -20.69 -72.94 56.05
C TYR A 5 -19.16 -72.97 55.78
N PRO A 6 -18.28 -72.09 56.33
CA PRO A 6 -18.43 -70.78 57.00
C PRO A 6 -17.37 -69.69 56.59
N ALA A 7 -17.35 -68.57 57.35
CA ALA A 7 -16.67 -67.26 57.22
C ALA A 7 -15.12 -67.24 57.43
N PRO A 8 -14.42 -66.09 57.22
CA PRO A 8 -12.96 -66.02 57.07
C PRO A 8 -12.18 -65.80 58.40
N PRO A 9 -10.86 -66.08 58.46
CA PRO A 9 -9.99 -65.67 59.57
C PRO A 9 -9.02 -64.50 59.23
N PRO A 10 -8.34 -63.92 60.24
CA PRO A 10 -7.95 -62.49 60.31
C PRO A 10 -6.48 -62.18 59.99
N SER A 11 -6.15 -60.88 59.98
CA SER A 11 -4.80 -60.30 59.87
C SER A 11 -3.93 -60.52 61.12
N TYR A 12 -2.61 -60.64 60.95
CA TYR A 12 -1.61 -60.60 62.04
C TYR A 12 -0.61 -59.45 61.89
N SER A 13 -0.33 -58.85 63.05
CA SER A 13 0.57 -57.73 63.38
C SER A 13 2.00 -58.18 63.75
N GLU A 14 2.87 -57.19 63.98
CA GLU A 14 4.35 -57.15 64.13
C GLU A 14 5.06 -57.98 65.24
N ASN A 15 6.36 -58.28 64.94
CA ASN A 15 7.60 -58.41 65.78
C ASN A 15 7.73 -59.54 66.84
N PRO A 16 8.93 -59.94 67.37
CA PRO A 16 10.36 -59.56 67.15
C PRO A 16 11.40 -60.73 67.00
N ASN A 17 12.69 -60.44 66.72
CA ASN A 17 13.88 -61.33 66.76
C ASN A 17 14.00 -62.18 68.07
N PRO A 18 14.76 -63.31 68.21
CA PRO A 18 16.07 -63.64 67.58
C PRO A 18 16.40 -65.16 67.33
N ARG A 19 17.45 -65.46 66.53
CA ARG A 19 18.55 -66.43 66.80
C ARG A 19 19.37 -66.77 65.52
N GLU A 20 20.68 -66.73 65.69
CA GLU A 20 21.77 -66.96 64.73
C GLU A 20 21.66 -68.27 63.92
N PRO A 21 22.37 -68.33 62.78
CA PRO A 21 23.32 -69.42 62.62
C PRO A 21 24.76 -68.92 62.39
N LEU A 22 25.65 -69.50 63.19
CA LEU A 22 27.09 -69.51 63.05
C LEU A 22 27.51 -70.08 61.70
N LEU A 23 28.28 -69.31 60.92
CA LEU A 23 29.48 -69.74 60.17
C LEU A 23 30.02 -68.54 59.38
N GLY A 24 31.22 -68.11 59.75
CA GLY A 24 31.79 -66.85 59.31
C GLY A 24 32.28 -66.84 57.85
N SER A 25 32.29 -65.62 57.31
CA SER A 25 33.36 -65.11 56.47
C SER A 25 33.50 -63.62 56.75
N GLU A 26 34.46 -63.28 57.62
CA GLU A 26 34.84 -61.91 58.02
C GLU A 26 35.50 -61.09 56.89
N TRP A 27 35.17 -61.34 55.61
CA TRP A 27 35.86 -60.72 54.47
C TRP A 27 34.95 -59.88 53.55
N GLU A 28 33.71 -59.58 53.98
CA GLU A 28 32.74 -58.84 53.14
C GLU A 28 32.42 -57.42 53.67
N ASN A 29 33.09 -56.97 54.74
CA ASN A 29 32.87 -55.66 55.38
C ASN A 29 33.96 -54.60 55.13
N ASP A 30 34.94 -54.84 54.26
CA ASP A 30 36.04 -53.89 53.98
C ASP A 30 35.84 -53.04 52.70
N VAL A 31 34.63 -53.03 52.15
CA VAL A 31 34.26 -52.19 51.01
C VAL A 31 33.48 -50.98 51.53
N PRO A 32 33.99 -49.73 51.41
CA PRO A 32 33.23 -48.52 51.75
C PRO A 32 31.86 -48.56 51.10
N ASP A 33 30.81 -48.05 51.77
CA ASP A 33 29.43 -48.11 51.25
C ASP A 33 29.32 -47.57 49.80
N ASP A 34 30.18 -46.63 49.44
CA ASP A 34 30.36 -46.06 48.08
C ASP A 34 30.71 -47.07 46.96
N PHE A 35 31.15 -48.28 47.29
CA PHE A 35 31.54 -49.33 46.34
C PHE A 35 30.61 -50.57 46.39
N LYS A 36 29.51 -50.50 47.15
CA LYS A 36 28.48 -51.55 47.17
C LYS A 36 27.57 -51.41 45.94
N TYR A 37 27.23 -52.52 45.30
CA TYR A 37 26.29 -52.53 44.17
C TYR A 37 24.92 -51.99 44.61
N GLY A 38 24.47 -50.87 44.02
CA GLY A 38 23.14 -50.29 44.24
C GLY A 38 23.07 -48.98 45.04
N VAL A 39 24.21 -48.33 45.34
CA VAL A 39 24.20 -47.00 45.99
C VAL A 39 23.87 -45.87 45.02
N SER A 40 23.03 -44.93 45.48
CA SER A 40 22.64 -43.73 44.73
C SER A 40 23.63 -42.58 44.98
N VAL A 41 23.72 -41.64 44.04
CA VAL A 41 24.59 -40.45 44.11
C VAL A 41 24.36 -39.61 45.40
N MET A 42 23.15 -39.58 45.94
CA MET A 42 22.85 -38.89 47.20
C MET A 42 23.53 -39.55 48.40
N GLN A 43 23.67 -40.88 48.38
CA GLN A 43 24.25 -41.68 49.46
C GLN A 43 25.78 -41.65 49.46
N CYS A 44 26.40 -41.20 48.37
CA CYS A 44 27.85 -41.06 48.26
C CYS A 44 28.40 -39.84 48.99
N ASP A 45 29.70 -39.90 49.34
CA ASP A 45 30.45 -38.77 49.87
C ASP A 45 30.30 -37.49 49.03
N ALA A 46 30.24 -36.34 49.69
CA ALA A 46 29.96 -35.04 49.06
C ALA A 46 30.98 -34.70 47.94
N SER A 47 32.22 -35.17 48.05
CA SER A 47 33.26 -35.03 47.03
C SER A 47 32.93 -35.80 45.74
N ILE A 48 32.44 -37.03 45.87
CA ILE A 48 32.06 -37.91 44.76
C ILE A 48 30.78 -37.39 44.10
N ARG A 49 29.79 -36.96 44.89
CA ARG A 49 28.56 -36.34 44.39
C ARG A 49 28.84 -35.09 43.56
N ASN A 50 29.67 -34.17 44.07
CA ASN A 50 30.04 -32.96 43.34
C ASN A 50 30.85 -33.27 42.08
N ALA A 51 31.75 -34.27 42.13
CA ALA A 51 32.51 -34.71 40.96
C ALA A 51 31.59 -35.33 39.89
N PHE A 52 30.59 -36.12 40.28
CA PHE A 52 29.60 -36.71 39.39
C PHE A 52 28.74 -35.63 38.71
N VAL A 53 28.14 -34.72 39.48
CA VAL A 53 27.32 -33.61 38.95
C VAL A 53 28.15 -32.74 38.00
N SER A 54 29.36 -32.34 38.42
CA SER A 54 30.28 -31.57 37.57
C SER A 54 30.59 -32.28 36.25
N LYS A 55 30.79 -33.62 36.29
CA LYS A 55 31.07 -34.43 35.11
C LYS A 55 29.88 -34.50 34.14
N VAL A 56 28.66 -34.70 34.65
CA VAL A 56 27.44 -34.74 33.82
C VAL A 56 27.20 -33.41 33.13
N TYR A 57 27.25 -32.29 33.86
CA TYR A 57 27.05 -30.96 33.28
C TYR A 57 28.20 -30.52 32.37
N SER A 58 29.42 -31.00 32.60
CA SER A 58 30.55 -30.77 31.67
C SER A 58 30.35 -31.48 30.34
N ILE A 59 29.86 -32.73 30.37
CA ILE A 59 29.51 -33.49 29.16
C ILE A 59 28.36 -32.82 28.42
N LEU A 60 27.27 -32.48 29.12
CA LEU A 60 26.13 -31.75 28.57
C LEU A 60 26.56 -30.41 27.93
N GLY A 61 27.39 -29.63 28.63
CA GLY A 61 27.91 -28.36 28.14
C GLY A 61 28.70 -28.50 26.85
N PHE A 62 29.51 -29.56 26.72
CA PHE A 62 30.21 -29.86 25.48
C PHE A 62 29.25 -30.26 24.34
N GLN A 63 28.23 -31.06 24.62
CA GLN A 63 27.22 -31.45 23.63
C GLN A 63 26.47 -30.22 23.11
N LEU A 64 25.98 -29.36 23.99
CA LEU A 64 25.26 -28.14 23.62
C LEU A 64 26.14 -27.15 22.85
N LEU A 65 27.40 -26.95 23.29
CA LEU A 65 28.34 -26.09 22.58
C LEU A 65 28.57 -26.58 21.15
N PHE A 66 28.73 -27.90 20.98
CA PHE A 66 28.90 -28.51 19.66
C PHE A 66 27.67 -28.30 18.77
N SER A 67 26.45 -28.49 19.30
CA SER A 67 25.20 -28.24 18.56
C SER A 67 25.04 -26.78 18.17
N ILE A 68 25.38 -25.84 19.05
CA ILE A 68 25.32 -24.39 18.77
C ILE A 68 26.30 -24.04 17.64
N ILE A 69 27.53 -24.56 17.68
CA ILE A 69 28.52 -24.32 16.63
C ILE A 69 28.04 -24.89 15.29
N ALA A 70 27.50 -26.11 15.28
CA ALA A 70 26.97 -26.74 14.06
C ALA A 70 25.80 -25.92 13.48
N GLY A 71 24.84 -25.52 14.31
CA GLY A 71 23.71 -24.68 13.90
C GLY A 71 24.16 -23.31 13.38
N ALA A 72 25.09 -22.64 14.07
CA ALA A 72 25.64 -21.36 13.62
C ALA A 72 26.36 -21.49 12.27
N LEU A 73 27.16 -22.54 12.07
CA LEU A 73 27.85 -22.79 10.80
C LEU A 73 26.85 -22.94 9.65
N PHE A 74 25.78 -23.70 9.85
CA PHE A 74 24.77 -23.97 8.81
C PHE A 74 23.93 -22.73 8.52
N MET A 75 23.65 -21.87 9.50
CA MET A 75 22.82 -20.68 9.32
C MET A 75 23.58 -19.47 8.76
N TYR A 76 24.86 -19.30 9.09
CA TYR A 76 25.64 -18.13 8.67
C TYR A 76 26.39 -18.32 7.34
N ASN A 77 26.65 -19.56 6.93
CA ASN A 77 27.29 -19.85 5.65
C ASN A 77 26.25 -20.31 4.61
N GLU A 78 25.93 -19.43 3.66
CA GLU A 78 24.93 -19.69 2.60
C GLU A 78 25.25 -20.95 1.79
N GLY A 79 26.52 -21.21 1.48
CA GLY A 79 26.90 -22.42 0.72
C GLY A 79 26.69 -23.73 1.49
N VAL A 80 26.81 -23.71 2.81
CA VAL A 80 26.52 -24.89 3.65
C VAL A 80 25.02 -25.06 3.84
N LYS A 81 24.30 -23.94 4.02
CA LYS A 81 22.84 -23.91 4.11
C LYS A 81 22.20 -24.59 2.90
N ASP A 82 22.57 -24.15 1.69
CA ASP A 82 22.02 -24.66 0.44
C ASP A 82 22.35 -26.14 0.26
N TRP A 83 23.60 -26.54 0.53
CA TRP A 83 24.02 -27.95 0.44
C TRP A 83 23.24 -28.88 1.37
N VAL A 84 23.00 -28.47 2.62
CA VAL A 84 22.22 -29.26 3.59
C VAL A 84 20.75 -29.35 3.18
N GLN A 85 20.17 -28.28 2.64
CA GLN A 85 18.78 -28.28 2.17
C GLN A 85 18.58 -29.13 0.91
N GLU A 86 19.57 -29.18 0.02
CA GLU A 86 19.55 -30.07 -1.17
C GLU A 86 19.74 -31.55 -0.81
N ASN A 87 20.55 -31.86 0.21
CA ASN A 87 20.92 -33.23 0.58
C ASN A 87 20.10 -33.81 1.74
N GLN A 88 18.77 -33.78 1.63
CA GLN A 88 17.85 -34.23 2.70
C GLN A 88 18.01 -35.70 3.13
N TRP A 89 18.62 -36.56 2.28
CA TRP A 89 18.88 -37.96 2.62
C TRP A 89 19.80 -38.11 3.85
N LEU A 90 20.71 -37.15 4.06
CA LEU A 90 21.65 -37.18 5.17
C LEU A 90 20.92 -36.95 6.51
N MET A 91 19.77 -36.26 6.51
CA MET A 91 18.91 -36.13 7.69
C MET A 91 18.37 -37.49 8.15
N TRP A 92 17.89 -38.32 7.21
CA TRP A 92 17.41 -39.68 7.51
C TRP A 92 18.53 -40.62 7.97
N VAL A 93 19.72 -40.50 7.37
CA VAL A 93 20.92 -41.25 7.80
C VAL A 93 21.34 -40.85 9.21
N SER A 94 21.31 -39.54 9.51
CA SER A 94 21.62 -39.02 10.83
C SER A 94 20.62 -39.49 11.88
N MET A 95 19.33 -39.50 11.55
CA MET A 95 18.26 -40.01 12.43
C MET A 95 18.44 -41.51 12.70
N GLY A 96 18.71 -42.32 11.68
CA GLY A 96 19.03 -43.74 11.88
C GLY A 96 20.29 -43.94 12.74
N GLY A 97 21.31 -43.10 12.54
CA GLY A 97 22.54 -43.09 13.33
C GLY A 97 22.32 -42.74 14.80
N SER A 98 21.45 -41.78 15.11
CA SER A 98 21.13 -41.41 16.49
C SER A 98 20.40 -42.54 17.22
N PHE A 99 19.43 -43.22 16.59
CA PHE A 99 18.75 -44.38 17.19
C PHE A 99 19.70 -45.57 17.43
N VAL A 100 20.56 -45.89 16.46
CA VAL A 100 21.53 -47.00 16.59
C VAL A 100 22.55 -46.71 17.70
N SER A 101 23.07 -45.49 17.76
CA SER A 101 24.01 -45.09 18.80
C SER A 101 23.36 -45.03 20.19
N LEU A 102 22.11 -44.57 20.29
CA LEU A 102 21.34 -44.59 21.54
C LEU A 102 21.11 -46.02 22.06
N PHE A 103 20.71 -46.96 21.20
CA PHE A 103 20.54 -48.37 21.58
C PHE A 103 21.87 -49.03 21.98
N ALA A 104 22.95 -48.72 21.25
CA ALA A 104 24.29 -49.18 21.59
C ALA A 104 24.80 -48.61 22.92
N LEU A 105 24.47 -47.35 23.24
CA LEU A 105 24.76 -46.71 24.52
C LEU A 105 23.99 -47.36 25.66
N TYR A 106 22.74 -47.76 25.47
CA TYR A 106 21.99 -48.50 26.48
C TYR A 106 22.66 -49.84 26.85
N TRP A 107 23.26 -50.52 25.86
CA TRP A 107 23.99 -51.79 26.09
C TRP A 107 25.41 -51.58 26.66
N LYS A 108 26.11 -50.51 26.27
CA LYS A 108 27.55 -50.29 26.57
C LYS A 108 27.87 -49.01 27.36
N SER A 109 26.90 -48.40 28.04
CA SER A 109 27.06 -47.13 28.79
C SER A 109 28.22 -47.13 29.79
N ARG A 110 28.49 -48.28 30.44
CA ARG A 110 29.54 -48.44 31.46
C ARG A 110 30.91 -48.87 30.91
N SER A 111 31.02 -49.12 29.60
CA SER A 111 32.26 -49.63 29.00
C SER A 111 33.13 -48.51 28.44
N TYR A 112 34.20 -48.15 29.18
CA TYR A 112 35.21 -47.21 28.72
C TYR A 112 36.26 -47.89 27.81
N PRO A 113 36.68 -47.29 26.67
CA PRO A 113 36.33 -45.97 26.14
C PRO A 113 35.14 -45.97 25.15
N THR A 114 34.50 -47.12 24.92
CA THR A 114 33.43 -47.27 23.91
C THR A 114 32.23 -46.33 24.17
N ASN A 115 31.91 -46.07 25.43
CA ASN A 115 30.84 -45.17 25.84
C ASN A 115 31.01 -43.73 25.31
N TYR A 116 32.20 -43.14 25.38
CA TYR A 116 32.45 -41.80 24.87
C TYR A 116 32.44 -41.73 23.34
N VAL A 117 32.93 -42.78 22.66
CA VAL A 117 32.89 -42.86 21.20
C VAL A 117 31.44 -42.92 20.72
N LEU A 118 30.63 -43.77 21.32
CA LEU A 118 29.20 -43.88 20.99
C LEU A 118 28.43 -42.58 21.33
N LEU A 119 28.76 -41.93 22.45
CA LEU A 119 28.19 -40.64 22.84
C LEU A 119 28.56 -39.52 21.84
N GLY A 120 29.80 -39.52 21.35
CA GLY A 120 30.26 -38.59 20.32
C GLY A 120 29.52 -38.78 19.00
N VAL A 121 29.33 -40.04 18.56
CA VAL A 121 28.54 -40.35 17.36
C VAL A 121 27.09 -39.88 17.52
N PHE A 122 26.48 -40.16 18.67
CA PHE A 122 25.13 -39.69 19.00
C PHE A 122 25.02 -38.16 18.92
N THR A 123 25.94 -37.45 19.58
CA THR A 123 25.96 -35.97 19.61
C THR A 123 26.16 -35.37 18.22
N PHE A 124 27.00 -35.98 17.38
CA PHE A 124 27.22 -35.54 16.01
C PHE A 124 25.96 -35.70 15.15
N CYS A 125 25.32 -36.87 15.23
CA CYS A 125 24.07 -37.13 14.50
C CYS A 125 22.95 -36.17 14.92
N GLU A 126 22.80 -35.95 16.23
CA GLU A 126 21.76 -35.07 16.76
C GLU A 126 22.03 -33.59 16.40
N SER A 127 23.29 -33.15 16.50
CA SER A 127 23.68 -31.78 16.15
C SER A 127 23.51 -31.48 14.67
N TYR A 128 23.74 -32.48 13.79
CA TYR A 128 23.44 -32.34 12.36
C TYR A 128 21.93 -32.18 12.13
N MET A 129 21.08 -32.98 12.79
CA MET A 129 19.62 -32.90 12.65
C MET A 129 19.08 -31.54 13.07
N ILE A 130 19.52 -31.05 14.24
CA ILE A 130 19.13 -29.72 14.73
C ILE A 130 19.66 -28.64 13.80
N GLY A 131 20.94 -28.70 13.42
CA GLY A 131 21.54 -27.73 12.52
C GLY A 131 20.80 -27.64 11.18
N ALA A 132 20.41 -28.77 10.60
CA ALA A 132 19.62 -28.82 9.37
C ALA A 132 18.22 -28.21 9.57
N ALA A 133 17.54 -28.54 10.67
CA ALA A 133 16.23 -27.97 10.99
C ALA A 133 16.28 -26.44 11.16
N LEU A 134 17.36 -25.91 11.76
CA LEU A 134 17.55 -24.48 11.98
C LEU A 134 17.70 -23.65 10.70
N THR A 135 18.06 -24.27 9.56
CA THR A 135 18.25 -23.54 8.29
C THR A 135 16.97 -22.89 7.75
N VAL A 136 15.80 -23.36 8.20
CA VAL A 136 14.48 -22.88 7.76
C VAL A 136 14.02 -21.66 8.56
N PHE A 137 14.58 -21.44 9.76
CA PHE A 137 14.17 -20.37 10.66
C PHE A 137 15.04 -19.12 10.53
N GLU A 138 14.50 -17.96 10.92
CA GLU A 138 15.26 -16.73 10.98
C GLU A 138 16.31 -16.74 12.11
N LYS A 139 17.48 -16.14 11.82
CA LYS A 139 18.63 -16.06 12.74
C LYS A 139 18.26 -15.40 14.09
N ALA A 140 17.42 -14.36 14.06
CA ALA A 140 17.00 -13.65 15.25
C ALA A 140 16.07 -14.50 16.13
N MET A 141 15.10 -15.20 15.53
CA MET A 141 14.18 -16.09 16.24
C MET A 141 14.91 -17.24 16.93
N VAL A 142 15.86 -17.87 16.24
CA VAL A 142 16.69 -18.95 16.79
C VAL A 142 17.47 -18.50 18.02
N LEU A 143 18.06 -17.30 17.98
CA LEU A 143 18.78 -16.73 19.11
C LEU A 143 17.85 -16.45 20.31
N GLN A 144 16.67 -15.89 20.07
CA GLN A 144 15.67 -15.64 21.12
C GLN A 144 15.21 -16.95 21.77
N ALA A 145 14.86 -17.98 20.98
CA ALA A 145 14.47 -19.28 21.48
C ALA A 145 15.58 -19.93 22.34
N LEU A 146 16.84 -19.81 21.91
CA LEU A 146 17.99 -20.34 22.65
C LEU A 146 18.16 -19.66 24.02
N ILE A 147 18.06 -18.33 24.08
CA ILE A 147 18.17 -17.56 25.33
C ILE A 147 17.06 -17.96 26.32
N ILE A 148 15.81 -18.06 25.83
CA ILE A 148 14.66 -18.44 26.65
C ILE A 148 14.85 -19.87 27.18
N THR A 149 15.25 -20.81 26.31
CA THR A 149 15.49 -22.21 26.69
C THR A 149 16.57 -22.33 27.75
N PHE A 150 17.71 -21.63 27.58
CA PHE A 150 18.79 -21.64 28.55
C PHE A 150 18.35 -21.09 29.91
N GLY A 151 17.57 -20.01 29.91
CA GLY A 151 16.99 -19.42 31.12
C GLY A 151 16.05 -20.39 31.86
N ILE A 152 15.15 -21.06 31.14
CA ILE A 152 14.21 -22.03 31.72
C ILE A 152 14.96 -23.26 32.24
N PHE A 153 15.86 -23.84 31.44
CA PHE A 153 16.63 -25.02 31.83
C PHE A 153 17.48 -24.76 33.07
N ALA A 154 18.23 -23.66 33.11
CA ALA A 154 19.05 -23.30 34.26
C ALA A 154 18.20 -23.01 35.51
N GLY A 155 17.07 -22.29 35.34
CA GLY A 155 16.16 -21.97 36.43
C GLY A 155 15.52 -23.22 37.07
N LEU A 156 15.01 -24.14 36.25
CA LEU A 156 14.42 -25.39 36.72
C LEU A 156 15.45 -26.32 37.34
N THR A 157 16.63 -26.43 36.74
CA THR A 157 17.74 -27.22 37.30
C THR A 157 18.17 -26.71 38.67
N LEU A 158 18.36 -25.39 38.83
CA LEU A 158 18.73 -24.81 40.13
C LEU A 158 17.62 -25.02 41.17
N PHE A 159 16.36 -24.87 40.76
CA PHE A 159 15.21 -25.11 41.62
C PHE A 159 15.17 -26.56 42.13
N THR A 160 15.34 -27.55 41.26
CA THR A 160 15.29 -28.96 41.67
C THR A 160 16.47 -29.38 42.52
N MET A 161 17.69 -28.90 42.22
CA MET A 161 18.88 -29.18 43.04
C MET A 161 18.77 -28.62 44.47
N GLN A 162 18.00 -27.56 44.68
CA GLN A 162 17.78 -26.94 46.00
C GLN A 162 16.51 -27.44 46.70
N SER A 163 15.60 -28.05 45.96
CA SER A 163 14.30 -28.48 46.44
C SER A 163 14.41 -29.72 47.35
N LYS A 164 13.58 -29.76 48.39
CA LYS A 164 13.40 -30.93 49.27
C LYS A 164 12.18 -31.79 48.91
N TYR A 165 11.45 -31.41 47.86
CA TYR A 165 10.27 -32.13 47.41
C TYR A 165 10.67 -33.42 46.68
N ASP A 166 9.93 -34.50 46.92
CA ASP A 166 10.09 -35.77 46.22
C ASP A 166 9.31 -35.74 44.90
N PHE A 167 10.04 -35.79 43.77
CA PHE A 167 9.47 -35.78 42.42
C PHE A 167 9.34 -37.18 41.80
N SER A 168 9.60 -38.26 42.55
CA SER A 168 9.55 -39.65 42.05
C SER A 168 8.19 -40.02 41.44
N GLY A 169 7.09 -39.47 41.96
CA GLY A 169 5.73 -39.71 41.47
C GLY A 169 5.40 -39.12 40.09
N MET A 170 6.24 -38.24 39.53
CA MET A 170 5.97 -37.60 38.23
C MET A 170 6.21 -38.52 37.03
N GLY A 171 7.04 -39.56 37.18
CA GLY A 171 7.49 -40.43 36.08
C GLY A 171 6.37 -41.02 35.22
N PRO A 172 5.34 -41.67 35.78
CA PRO A 172 4.23 -42.24 35.00
C PRO A 172 3.43 -41.19 34.20
N PHE A 173 3.27 -39.98 34.75
CA PHE A 173 2.55 -38.89 34.07
C PHE A 173 3.35 -38.30 32.92
N LEU A 174 4.67 -38.10 33.11
CA LEU A 174 5.58 -37.62 32.07
C LEU A 174 5.73 -38.64 30.94
N LEU A 175 5.85 -39.93 31.27
CA LEU A 175 5.87 -41.01 30.26
C LEU A 175 4.55 -41.08 29.49
N GLY A 176 3.41 -40.96 30.17
CA GLY A 176 2.09 -40.92 29.53
C GLY A 176 1.94 -39.72 28.59
N GLY A 177 2.41 -38.54 29.01
CA GLY A 177 2.45 -37.34 28.17
C GLY A 177 3.38 -37.50 26.97
N LEU A 178 4.59 -38.04 27.15
CA LEU A 178 5.53 -38.30 26.06
C LEU A 178 4.93 -39.25 25.02
N LEU A 179 4.34 -40.37 25.45
CA LEU A 179 3.66 -41.30 24.55
C LEU A 179 2.50 -40.63 23.84
N LEU A 180 1.69 -39.82 24.53
CA LEU A 180 0.61 -39.04 23.94
C LEU A 180 1.15 -38.12 22.82
N PHE A 181 2.19 -37.34 23.07
CA PHE A 181 2.78 -36.44 22.09
C PHE A 181 3.45 -37.18 20.92
N ILE A 182 4.07 -38.35 21.16
CA ILE A 182 4.57 -39.22 20.09
C ILE A 182 3.43 -39.75 19.23
N PHE A 183 2.33 -40.24 19.84
CA PHE A 183 1.17 -40.70 19.08
C PHE A 183 0.50 -39.56 18.32
N ILE A 184 0.38 -38.38 18.94
CA ILE A 184 -0.16 -37.20 18.25
C ILE A 184 0.80 -36.77 17.13
N GLY A 185 2.12 -36.85 17.29
CA GLY A 185 3.09 -36.58 16.23
C GLY A 185 3.05 -37.61 15.09
N LEU A 186 2.82 -38.90 15.40
CA LEU A 186 2.56 -39.93 14.40
C LEU A 186 1.23 -39.69 13.69
N VAL A 187 0.19 -39.29 14.41
CA VAL A 187 -1.07 -38.85 13.81
C VAL A 187 -0.82 -37.61 12.97
N GLN A 188 0.02 -36.66 13.37
CA GLN A 188 0.35 -35.45 12.63
C GLN A 188 0.99 -35.77 11.27
N LEU A 189 1.75 -36.87 11.18
CA LEU A 189 2.28 -37.40 9.91
C LEU A 189 1.14 -37.78 8.94
N PHE A 190 0.02 -38.28 9.46
CA PHE A 190 -1.16 -38.71 8.70
C PHE A 190 -2.37 -37.75 8.76
N ILE A 191 -2.35 -36.73 9.61
CA ILE A 191 -3.37 -35.68 9.81
C ILE A 191 -2.70 -34.45 10.48
N PRO A 192 -2.18 -33.45 9.75
CA PRO A 192 -1.62 -32.25 10.37
C PRO A 192 -2.73 -31.38 10.92
N PHE A 193 -2.48 -30.81 12.08
CA PHE A 193 -3.47 -30.05 12.81
C PHE A 193 -3.44 -28.57 12.40
N SER A 194 -4.51 -27.86 12.74
CA SER A 194 -4.58 -26.41 12.57
C SER A 194 -3.44 -25.71 13.33
N ARG A 195 -2.96 -24.54 12.85
CA ARG A 195 -1.90 -23.75 13.51
C ARG A 195 -2.16 -23.51 15.01
N ILE A 196 -3.41 -23.32 15.42
CA ILE A 196 -3.78 -23.15 16.85
C ILE A 196 -3.53 -24.44 17.65
N LEU A 197 -3.89 -25.60 17.08
CA LEU A 197 -3.60 -26.89 17.71
C LEU A 197 -2.10 -27.16 17.70
N ASP A 198 -1.37 -26.81 16.64
CA ASP A 198 0.09 -26.91 16.60
C ASP A 198 0.77 -26.02 17.65
N LEU A 199 0.26 -24.81 17.88
CA LEU A 199 0.70 -23.92 18.96
C LEU A 199 0.40 -24.55 20.34
N ILE A 200 -0.83 -25.03 20.56
CA ILE A 200 -1.23 -25.71 21.81
C ILE A 200 -0.34 -26.93 22.05
N MET A 201 -0.03 -27.67 21.00
CA MET A 201 0.86 -28.83 21.03
C MET A 201 2.29 -28.42 21.35
N ALA A 202 2.82 -27.37 20.75
CA ALA A 202 4.15 -26.85 21.04
C ALA A 202 4.27 -26.36 22.50
N VAL A 203 3.25 -25.64 23.00
CA VAL A 203 3.14 -25.25 24.42
C VAL A 203 3.06 -26.48 25.33
N GLY A 204 2.26 -27.49 24.95
CA GLY A 204 2.14 -28.74 25.70
C GLY A 204 3.44 -29.55 25.75
N ILE A 205 4.18 -29.61 24.63
CA ILE A 205 5.51 -30.22 24.55
C ILE A 205 6.51 -29.45 25.41
N ALA A 206 6.49 -28.10 25.36
CA ALA A 206 7.37 -27.29 26.20
C ALA A 206 7.12 -27.53 27.70
N ILE A 207 5.86 -27.58 28.13
CA ILE A 207 5.49 -27.90 29.53
C ILE A 207 5.93 -29.31 29.91
N LEU A 208 5.75 -30.29 29.01
CA LEU A 208 6.19 -31.66 29.23
C LEU A 208 7.69 -31.75 29.49
N PHE A 209 8.51 -31.13 28.63
CA PHE A 209 9.96 -31.17 28.76
C PHE A 209 10.47 -30.31 29.93
N CYS A 210 9.77 -29.23 30.32
CA CYS A 210 9.99 -28.59 31.62
C CYS A 210 9.81 -29.56 32.79
N GLY A 211 8.81 -30.46 32.71
CA GLY A 211 8.58 -31.53 33.68
C GLY A 211 9.67 -32.60 33.67
N PHE A 212 10.16 -33.01 32.49
CA PHE A 212 11.29 -33.93 32.36
C PHE A 212 12.59 -33.36 32.92
N ILE A 213 12.91 -32.08 32.68
CA ILE A 213 14.09 -31.43 33.29
C ILE A 213 14.03 -31.53 34.81
N ILE A 214 12.86 -31.30 35.42
CA ILE A 214 12.68 -31.43 36.87
C ILE A 214 12.91 -32.88 37.33
N TYR A 215 12.28 -33.83 36.65
CA TYR A 215 12.33 -35.26 37.00
C TYR A 215 13.71 -35.88 36.79
N ASP A 216 14.38 -35.59 35.69
CA ASP A 216 15.69 -36.14 35.36
C ASP A 216 16.79 -35.47 36.19
N THR A 217 16.67 -34.19 36.54
CA THR A 217 17.58 -33.57 37.53
C THR A 217 17.39 -34.17 38.93
N TYR A 218 16.16 -34.54 39.31
CA TYR A 218 15.88 -35.26 40.56
C TYR A 218 16.47 -36.69 40.55
N ASN A 219 16.27 -37.45 39.47
CA ASN A 219 16.81 -38.80 39.29
C ASN A 219 18.33 -38.83 39.24
N LEU A 220 18.94 -37.80 38.66
CA LEU A 220 20.39 -37.62 38.62
C LEU A 220 21.01 -37.65 40.02
N MET A 221 20.31 -37.12 41.03
CA MET A 221 20.80 -37.11 42.41
C MET A 221 20.36 -38.34 43.20
N ASN A 222 19.13 -38.82 42.99
CA ASN A 222 18.45 -39.67 43.97
C ASN A 222 18.33 -41.14 43.53
N THR A 223 18.48 -41.43 42.25
CA THR A 223 18.26 -42.79 41.71
C THR A 223 19.45 -43.35 40.94
N LEU A 224 20.28 -42.50 40.31
CA LEU A 224 21.42 -42.96 39.52
C LEU A 224 22.64 -43.30 40.39
N SER A 225 23.45 -44.25 39.92
CA SER A 225 24.78 -44.55 40.46
C SER A 225 25.82 -43.58 39.87
N PRO A 226 26.92 -43.24 40.59
CA PRO A 226 28.02 -42.42 40.07
C PRO A 226 28.65 -42.92 38.75
N GLU A 227 28.43 -44.18 38.38
CA GLU A 227 28.91 -44.78 37.12
C GLU A 227 28.02 -44.46 35.90
N ASP A 228 26.76 -44.04 36.11
CA ASP A 228 25.76 -43.84 35.04
C ASP A 228 25.71 -42.40 34.49
N TYR A 229 26.84 -41.67 34.56
CA TYR A 229 26.94 -40.27 34.12
C TYR A 229 26.63 -40.05 32.63
N VAL A 230 26.83 -41.08 31.78
CA VAL A 230 26.52 -41.01 30.34
C VAL A 230 25.01 -40.98 30.09
N ILE A 231 24.26 -41.81 30.81
CA ILE A 231 22.79 -41.89 30.67
C ILE A 231 22.14 -40.60 31.19
N ALA A 232 22.66 -40.07 32.30
CA ALA A 232 22.23 -38.78 32.85
C ALA A 232 22.45 -37.62 31.85
N SER A 233 23.61 -37.59 31.19
CA SER A 233 23.94 -36.53 30.23
C SER A 233 23.05 -36.57 28.98
N ILE A 234 22.76 -37.77 28.45
CA ILE A 234 21.89 -37.96 27.28
C ILE A 234 20.47 -37.49 27.57
N SER A 235 19.93 -37.83 28.74
CA SER A 235 18.54 -37.51 29.10
C SER A 235 18.38 -35.98 29.22
N LEU A 236 19.27 -35.32 29.96
CA LEU A 236 19.28 -33.84 30.05
C LEU A 236 19.53 -33.13 28.72
N TYR A 237 20.32 -33.72 27.83
CA TYR A 237 20.58 -33.18 26.48
C TYR A 237 19.32 -33.25 25.59
N LEU A 238 18.62 -34.38 25.60
CA LEU A 238 17.36 -34.54 24.88
C LEU A 238 16.26 -33.62 25.44
N ASP A 239 16.20 -33.45 26.76
CA ASP A 239 15.27 -32.51 27.39
C ASP A 239 15.51 -31.07 26.94
N PHE A 240 16.78 -30.64 26.91
CA PHE A 240 17.15 -29.31 26.44
C PHE A 240 16.77 -29.09 24.98
N ILE A 241 17.10 -30.04 24.09
CA ILE A 241 16.83 -29.92 22.65
C ILE A 241 15.33 -29.88 22.38
N ASN A 242 14.56 -30.77 23.00
CA ASN A 242 13.13 -30.83 22.74
C ASN A 242 12.40 -29.61 23.30
N LEU A 243 12.83 -29.08 24.45
CA LEU A 243 12.36 -27.79 24.94
C LEU A 243 12.71 -26.65 23.98
N PHE A 244 13.94 -26.62 23.47
CA PHE A 244 14.38 -25.61 22.49
C PHE A 244 13.54 -25.63 21.21
N LEU A 245 13.33 -26.81 20.62
CA LEU A 245 12.51 -26.96 19.41
C LEU A 245 11.05 -26.59 19.66
N ALA A 246 10.51 -26.89 20.86
CA ALA A 246 9.17 -26.48 21.24
C ALA A 246 9.03 -24.96 21.34
N ILE A 247 9.98 -24.29 22.01
CA ILE A 247 10.01 -22.82 22.12
C ILE A 247 10.19 -22.17 20.74
N LEU A 248 11.06 -22.72 19.90
CA LEU A 248 11.27 -22.22 18.54
C LEU A 248 9.98 -22.30 17.70
N ARG A 249 9.22 -23.41 17.83
CA ARG A 249 7.93 -23.58 17.16
C ARG A 249 6.87 -22.60 17.66
N ILE A 250 6.83 -22.32 18.97
CA ILE A 250 5.94 -21.31 19.57
C ILE A 250 6.20 -19.92 18.98
N LEU A 251 7.47 -19.55 18.78
CA LEU A 251 7.83 -18.24 18.22
C LEU A 251 7.52 -18.13 16.72
N ASN A 252 7.66 -19.23 15.96
CA ASN A 252 7.42 -19.27 14.52
C ASN A 252 5.95 -19.05 14.14
N ASP A 253 5.02 -19.66 14.89
CA ASP A 253 3.59 -19.67 14.53
C ASP A 253 2.86 -18.35 14.89
N GLY A 254 3.60 -17.33 15.34
CA GLY A 254 3.08 -16.07 15.86
C GLY A 254 2.82 -14.95 14.84
N LEU A 255 3.15 -15.08 13.55
CA LEU A 255 3.08 -13.98 12.57
C LEU A 255 2.51 -14.41 11.20
N TYR A 256 1.53 -13.65 10.69
CA TYR A 256 0.87 -13.80 9.38
C TYR A 256 1.75 -13.29 8.21
N GLU A 257 3.05 -13.58 8.23
CA GLU A 257 4.01 -12.98 7.29
C GLU A 257 3.89 -13.50 5.86
N ASN A 258 3.15 -14.61 5.66
CA ASN A 258 3.04 -15.30 4.37
C ASN A 258 2.13 -14.61 3.34
N GLU A 259 1.35 -13.59 3.72
CA GLU A 259 0.36 -12.95 2.81
C GLU A 259 0.81 -11.58 2.28
N ALA A 260 1.79 -10.93 2.94
CA ALA A 260 2.26 -9.60 2.59
C ALA A 260 3.06 -9.61 1.28
N GLY A 261 2.70 -8.73 0.34
CA GLY A 261 3.28 -8.61 -0.99
C GLY A 261 2.78 -9.64 -2.02
N ILE A 262 1.88 -10.54 -1.62
CA ILE A 262 1.20 -11.50 -2.52
C ILE A 262 -0.21 -11.00 -2.86
N ASN A 263 -1.00 -10.67 -1.84
CA ASN A 263 -2.40 -10.24 -2.00
C ASN A 263 -2.54 -8.73 -2.22
N ASP A 264 -1.51 -7.98 -1.87
CA ASP A 264 -1.49 -6.53 -1.81
C ASP A 264 -0.29 -5.93 -2.54
N TRP A 265 -0.40 -4.66 -2.90
CA TRP A 265 0.69 -3.88 -3.48
C TRP A 265 0.51 -2.40 -3.18
N HIS A 266 1.65 -1.70 -3.10
CA HIS A 266 1.74 -0.26 -2.84
C HIS A 266 2.57 0.41 -3.91
N ASN A 267 1.95 1.32 -4.66
CA ASN A 267 2.62 2.14 -5.66
C ASN A 267 2.78 3.57 -5.10
N LYS A 268 4.05 3.97 -4.94
CA LYS A 268 4.43 5.30 -4.44
C LYS A 268 4.57 6.30 -5.57
N PHE A 269 3.92 7.45 -5.43
CA PHE A 269 3.99 8.56 -6.38
C PHE A 269 4.42 9.86 -5.69
N VAL A 270 4.92 10.80 -6.49
CA VAL A 270 5.39 12.11 -6.01
C VAL A 270 4.57 13.24 -6.62
N GLY A 271 3.88 13.00 -7.74
CA GLY A 271 3.16 14.03 -8.50
C GLY A 271 4.00 14.61 -9.64
N THR A 272 3.50 15.62 -10.33
CA THR A 272 4.17 16.13 -11.53
C THR A 272 5.35 17.03 -11.15
N PRO A 273 6.59 16.72 -11.58
CA PRO A 273 7.74 17.54 -11.20
C PRO A 273 7.70 18.94 -11.82
N LYS A 274 7.75 19.97 -10.98
CA LYS A 274 7.96 21.37 -11.42
C LYS A 274 9.45 21.67 -11.51
N LEU A 275 10.19 21.30 -10.47
CA LEU A 275 11.64 21.40 -10.40
C LEU A 275 12.25 20.01 -10.29
N SER A 276 13.43 19.87 -10.87
CA SER A 276 14.01 18.57 -11.14
C SER A 276 15.50 18.73 -11.41
N LEU A 277 16.34 18.04 -10.65
CA LEU A 277 17.79 18.19 -10.67
C LEU A 277 18.47 16.82 -10.53
N PHE A 278 19.52 16.58 -11.31
CA PHE A 278 20.40 15.45 -11.08
C PHE A 278 21.38 15.75 -9.95
N HIS A 279 21.36 14.96 -8.89
CA HIS A 279 22.31 15.06 -7.81
C HIS A 279 23.56 14.21 -8.10
N LYS A 280 24.73 14.83 -8.00
CA LYS A 280 26.03 14.17 -8.20
C LYS A 280 26.54 13.60 -6.87
N SER A 281 25.95 12.51 -6.35
CA SER A 281 26.47 11.79 -5.17
C SER A 281 27.59 10.80 -5.56
N SER A 282 28.43 10.46 -4.57
CA SER A 282 29.57 9.55 -4.67
C SER A 282 29.17 8.06 -4.74
N ARG A 283 28.01 7.68 -4.17
CA ARG A 283 27.58 6.28 -4.05
C ARG A 283 26.56 5.88 -5.11
N GLU A 284 25.46 6.63 -5.26
CA GLU A 284 24.44 6.36 -6.29
C GLU A 284 23.86 7.65 -6.91
N PRO A 285 23.56 7.64 -8.22
CA PRO A 285 22.98 8.78 -8.90
C PRO A 285 21.48 8.90 -8.58
N SER A 286 21.09 9.99 -7.92
CA SER A 286 19.70 10.31 -7.62
C SER A 286 19.19 11.54 -8.38
N ILE A 287 17.87 11.62 -8.53
CA ILE A 287 17.17 12.73 -9.16
C ILE A 287 16.28 13.36 -8.10
N ILE A 288 16.59 14.60 -7.73
CA ILE A 288 15.79 15.37 -6.79
C ILE A 288 14.66 16.03 -7.56
N VAL A 289 13.43 15.80 -7.13
CA VAL A 289 12.23 16.37 -7.73
C VAL A 289 11.42 17.13 -6.69
N ALA A 290 10.94 18.31 -7.06
CA ALA A 290 9.93 19.04 -6.31
C ALA A 290 8.68 19.15 -7.18
N THR A 291 7.56 18.68 -6.65
CA THR A 291 6.34 18.45 -7.43
C THR A 291 5.24 19.46 -7.12
N ASP A 292 4.20 19.44 -7.95
CA ASP A 292 2.99 20.23 -7.77
C ASP A 292 2.13 19.82 -6.57
N ARG A 293 2.35 18.61 -6.03
CA ARG A 293 1.71 18.08 -4.81
C ARG A 293 2.43 18.45 -3.51
N ASN A 294 3.32 19.45 -3.56
CA ASN A 294 4.19 19.86 -2.44
C ASN A 294 5.06 18.72 -1.89
N VAL A 295 5.48 17.82 -2.78
CA VAL A 295 6.36 16.70 -2.43
C VAL A 295 7.78 17.03 -2.88
N LEU A 296 8.73 16.91 -1.97
CA LEU A 296 10.16 16.89 -2.26
C LEU A 296 10.63 15.44 -2.15
N ALA A 297 11.16 14.89 -3.24
CA ALA A 297 11.58 13.49 -3.26
C ALA A 297 12.93 13.29 -3.97
N SER A 298 13.63 12.25 -3.55
CA SER A 298 14.80 11.71 -4.24
C SER A 298 14.39 10.42 -4.97
N LEU A 299 14.51 10.44 -6.30
CA LEU A 299 14.25 9.28 -7.15
C LEU A 299 15.58 8.59 -7.51
N SER A 300 15.64 7.28 -7.36
CA SER A 300 16.79 6.49 -7.81
C SER A 300 16.86 6.47 -9.34
N ALA A 301 18.01 6.81 -9.91
CA ALA A 301 18.18 6.73 -11.36
C ALA A 301 18.23 5.27 -11.87
N ARG A 302 18.34 4.25 -11.00
CA ARG A 302 18.46 2.84 -11.42
C ARG A 302 17.12 2.24 -11.87
N ASN A 303 16.09 2.42 -11.05
CA ASN A 303 14.78 1.78 -11.19
C ASN A 303 13.62 2.80 -11.06
N GLY A 304 13.91 4.06 -10.74
CA GLY A 304 12.89 5.06 -10.47
C GLY A 304 12.21 4.87 -9.12
N SER A 305 12.74 4.06 -8.20
CA SER A 305 12.18 3.97 -6.84
C SER A 305 12.36 5.29 -6.11
N VAL A 306 11.48 5.50 -5.13
CA VAL A 306 11.54 6.68 -4.29
C VAL A 306 12.37 6.35 -3.05
N ASP A 307 13.53 7.00 -2.91
CA ASP A 307 14.48 6.72 -1.83
C ASP A 307 14.11 7.50 -0.57
N THR A 308 13.81 8.79 -0.74
CA THR A 308 13.39 9.70 0.33
C THR A 308 12.23 10.58 -0.15
N VAL A 309 11.29 10.85 0.76
CA VAL A 309 10.10 11.70 0.51
C VAL A 309 9.89 12.62 1.70
N SER A 310 9.64 13.88 1.41
CA SER A 310 9.05 14.83 2.34
C SER A 310 7.82 15.45 1.70
N ILE A 311 6.70 15.43 2.43
CA ILE A 311 5.44 16.05 2.03
C ILE A 311 5.24 17.27 2.91
N SER A 312 5.06 18.43 2.30
CA SER A 312 4.76 19.66 3.03
C SER A 312 3.30 20.04 2.91
N ASN A 313 2.70 20.40 4.04
CA ASN A 313 1.41 21.07 4.03
C ASN A 313 1.56 22.52 3.54
N LYS A 314 0.46 23.10 3.05
CA LYS A 314 0.40 24.52 2.69
C LYS A 314 0.24 25.33 3.98
N ASP A 315 1.35 25.78 4.53
CA ASP A 315 1.34 26.66 5.70
C ASP A 315 1.13 28.13 5.27
N GLY A 316 0.50 28.95 6.11
CA GLY A 316 0.27 30.38 5.85
C GLY A 316 1.53 31.26 5.85
N TYR A 317 2.70 30.66 6.11
CA TYR A 317 4.01 31.31 6.21
C TYR A 317 4.92 30.92 5.05
N ASN A 318 5.83 31.81 4.69
CA ASN A 318 6.95 31.44 3.81
C ASN A 318 7.99 30.68 4.67
N ILE A 319 8.33 29.45 4.28
CA ILE A 319 9.24 28.58 5.03
C ILE A 319 10.45 28.22 4.16
N ILE A 320 11.64 28.33 4.75
CA ILE A 320 12.90 27.92 4.12
C ILE A 320 13.41 26.69 4.86
N ARG A 321 13.71 25.62 4.11
CA ARG A 321 14.18 24.34 4.65
C ARG A 321 15.47 23.93 3.99
N TYR A 322 16.40 23.44 4.79
CA TYR A 322 17.65 22.86 4.32
C TYR A 322 17.67 21.37 4.62
N TRP A 323 17.84 20.56 3.57
CA TRP A 323 17.72 19.11 3.62
C TRP A 323 19.06 18.45 3.33
N ASP A 324 19.36 17.36 4.04
CA ASP A 324 20.39 16.44 3.59
C ASP A 324 19.81 15.54 2.49
N THR A 325 20.45 15.55 1.32
CA THR A 325 19.97 14.84 0.14
C THR A 325 20.21 13.33 0.20
N GLU A 326 21.19 12.86 0.98
CA GLU A 326 21.49 11.44 1.09
C GLU A 326 20.60 10.75 2.12
N SER A 327 20.42 11.34 3.31
CA SER A 327 19.53 10.78 4.33
C SER A 327 18.07 11.19 4.19
N GLY A 328 17.78 12.29 3.48
CA GLY A 328 16.44 12.88 3.42
C GLY A 328 16.03 13.61 4.70
N PHE A 329 16.93 13.76 5.68
CA PHE A 329 16.62 14.47 6.93
C PHE A 329 16.60 15.98 6.72
N LEU A 330 15.64 16.63 7.37
CA LEU A 330 15.61 18.08 7.53
C LEU A 330 16.73 18.48 8.50
N LEU A 331 17.68 19.30 8.04
CA LEU A 331 18.77 19.80 8.88
C LEU A 331 18.30 20.98 9.74
N TRP A 332 17.61 21.94 9.13
CA TRP A 332 16.97 23.06 9.83
C TRP A 332 15.83 23.66 9.01
N GLU A 333 14.91 24.34 9.71
CA GLU A 333 13.80 25.11 9.15
C GLU A 333 13.85 26.54 9.68
N HIS A 334 13.66 27.52 8.79
CA HIS A 334 13.52 28.93 9.12
C HIS A 334 12.16 29.44 8.63
N LYS A 335 11.31 29.89 9.57
CA LYS A 335 10.01 30.49 9.26
C LYS A 335 10.17 31.98 9.05
N VAL A 336 9.74 32.47 7.88
CA VAL A 336 9.73 33.90 7.55
C VAL A 336 8.35 34.48 7.88
N ALA A 337 8.31 35.79 8.12
CA ALA A 337 7.12 36.54 8.52
C ALA A 337 5.87 36.27 7.66
N GLU A 338 4.71 36.48 8.29
CA GLU A 338 3.37 36.20 7.78
C GLU A 338 3.08 36.98 6.48
N LYS A 339 2.39 36.33 5.53
CA LYS A 339 1.90 36.98 4.30
C LYS A 339 0.93 38.10 4.67
N THR A 340 1.41 39.33 4.76
CA THR A 340 0.57 40.51 4.96
C THR A 340 -0.03 40.96 3.63
N GLY A 341 -1.21 40.43 3.30
CA GLY A 341 -2.11 41.03 2.32
C GLY A 341 -2.13 40.40 0.92
N SER A 342 -3.33 39.97 0.51
CA SER A 342 -3.87 39.85 -0.86
C SER A 342 -2.83 39.82 -2.00
N SER A 343 -2.30 38.64 -2.32
CA SER A 343 -1.92 38.38 -3.70
C SER A 343 -3.22 38.14 -4.48
N ASN A 344 -3.71 39.16 -5.18
CA ASN A 344 -4.76 38.99 -6.18
C ASN A 344 -4.38 37.82 -7.10
N ASN A 345 -5.26 36.83 -7.19
CA ASN A 345 -5.19 35.66 -8.06
C ASN A 345 -5.34 36.02 -9.57
N ASN A 346 -4.76 37.14 -10.02
CA ASN A 346 -4.61 37.39 -11.44
C ASN A 346 -3.33 36.70 -11.90
N SER A 347 -3.51 35.44 -12.30
CA SER A 347 -2.53 34.45 -12.71
C SER A 347 -1.78 34.76 -14.02
N ASN A 348 -1.43 36.02 -14.28
CA ASN A 348 -0.73 36.42 -15.51
C ASN A 348 0.64 37.09 -15.30
N ASP A 349 1.05 37.42 -14.07
CA ASP A 349 2.40 37.94 -13.80
C ASP A 349 3.33 36.80 -13.33
N VAL A 350 4.26 36.42 -14.22
CA VAL A 350 4.98 35.14 -14.23
C VAL A 350 6.36 35.27 -13.58
N TRP A 351 6.51 35.49 -12.27
CA TRP A 351 7.80 35.26 -11.59
C TRP A 351 7.59 34.79 -10.15
N PRO A 352 8.24 33.70 -9.70
CA PRO A 352 8.40 33.51 -8.27
C PRO A 352 9.31 34.64 -7.78
N THR A 353 8.79 35.46 -6.88
CA THR A 353 9.50 36.55 -6.18
C THR A 353 10.57 36.04 -5.20
N ILE A 354 11.10 34.84 -5.44
CA ILE A 354 12.02 34.12 -4.56
C ILE A 354 13.19 33.58 -5.38
N ASP A 355 14.41 33.95 -4.99
CA ASP A 355 15.66 33.43 -5.55
C ASP A 355 16.61 33.08 -4.40
N ILE A 356 17.42 32.04 -4.58
CA ILE A 356 18.30 31.50 -3.53
C ILE A 356 19.69 31.32 -4.11
N LEU A 357 20.68 31.86 -3.40
CA LEU A 357 22.09 31.79 -3.79
C LEU A 357 22.95 31.34 -2.60
N PHE A 358 23.76 30.31 -2.79
CA PHE A 358 24.78 29.94 -1.80
C PHE A 358 25.91 30.96 -1.83
N ALA A 359 26.36 31.41 -0.66
CA ALA A 359 27.51 32.30 -0.59
C ALA A 359 28.78 31.61 -1.10
N VAL A 360 29.61 32.35 -1.83
CA VAL A 360 30.86 31.82 -2.43
C VAL A 360 31.81 31.22 -1.38
N ASP A 361 31.83 31.78 -0.19
CA ASP A 361 32.63 31.31 0.95
C ASP A 361 31.95 30.16 1.74
N LYS A 362 30.74 29.76 1.34
CA LYS A 362 29.87 28.80 2.05
C LYS A 362 29.57 29.19 3.50
N SER A 363 29.66 30.48 3.85
CA SER A 363 29.32 30.99 5.18
C SER A 363 27.81 31.01 5.43
N GLY A 364 27.01 31.10 4.35
CA GLY A 364 25.57 31.23 4.44
C GLY A 364 24.86 31.14 3.09
N ILE A 365 23.57 31.45 3.11
CA ILE A 365 22.66 31.43 1.97
C ILE A 365 22.00 32.80 1.87
N PHE A 366 22.01 33.39 0.68
CA PHE A 366 21.25 34.59 0.36
C PHE A 366 19.88 34.19 -0.17
N VAL A 367 18.83 34.83 0.34
CA VAL A 367 17.46 34.58 -0.06
C VAL A 367 16.80 35.90 -0.40
N LEU A 368 16.31 36.02 -1.63
CA LEU A 368 15.41 37.08 -2.05
C LEU A 368 13.98 36.63 -1.77
N LEU A 369 13.16 37.47 -1.12
CA LEU A 369 11.75 37.20 -0.83
C LEU A 369 10.86 38.36 -1.25
N ASP A 370 9.67 38.01 -1.76
CA ASP A 370 8.63 38.92 -2.23
C ASP A 370 9.11 40.01 -3.20
N GLY A 371 10.28 39.80 -3.82
CA GLY A 371 10.90 40.71 -4.76
C GLY A 371 11.36 42.02 -4.13
N SER A 372 11.51 42.11 -2.81
CA SER A 372 11.93 43.34 -2.10
C SER A 372 12.89 43.13 -0.94
N ASP A 373 12.79 41.98 -0.26
CA ASP A 373 13.56 41.67 0.93
C ASP A 373 14.71 40.72 0.58
N ILE A 374 15.93 41.09 0.95
CA ILE A 374 17.10 40.21 0.83
C ILE A 374 17.57 39.83 2.23
N LEU A 375 17.71 38.53 2.46
CA LEU A 375 18.11 37.94 3.73
C LEU A 375 19.40 37.16 3.53
N LYS A 376 20.27 37.19 4.54
CA LYS A 376 21.37 36.24 4.65
C LYS A 376 21.12 35.31 5.83
N LEU A 377 21.09 34.00 5.56
CA LEU A 377 20.92 32.95 6.56
C LEU A 377 22.25 32.21 6.76
N SER A 378 22.55 31.80 7.98
CA SER A 378 23.66 30.90 8.28
C SER A 378 23.35 29.48 7.77
N ILE A 379 24.36 28.81 7.19
CA ILE A 379 24.17 27.48 6.58
C ILE A 379 24.03 26.37 7.63
N ASN A 380 24.59 26.55 8.83
CA ASN A 380 24.66 25.50 9.84
C ASN A 380 23.36 25.38 10.64
N ASP A 381 22.77 26.51 10.99
CA ASP A 381 21.65 26.62 11.94
C ASP A 381 20.45 27.40 11.39
N GLY A 382 20.54 27.93 10.18
CA GLY A 382 19.46 28.69 9.56
C GLY A 382 19.16 30.04 10.23
N GLN A 383 20.04 30.53 11.11
CA GLN A 383 19.83 31.82 11.77
C GLN A 383 19.98 32.98 10.79
N GLN A 384 19.12 33.98 10.91
CA GLN A 384 19.19 35.20 10.12
C GLN A 384 20.36 36.07 10.58
N LEU A 385 21.34 36.27 9.70
CA LEU A 385 22.51 37.11 9.95
C LEU A 385 22.18 38.59 9.75
N TRP A 386 21.52 38.91 8.63
CA TRP A 386 21.02 40.26 8.35
C TRP A 386 19.84 40.20 7.37
N LYS A 387 19.07 41.29 7.35
CA LYS A 387 17.95 41.54 6.44
C LYS A 387 18.05 42.96 5.91
N THR A 388 17.93 43.12 4.59
CA THR A 388 17.88 44.42 3.93
C THR A 388 16.62 44.51 3.10
N THR A 389 15.74 45.47 3.43
CA THR A 389 14.53 45.77 2.66
C THR A 389 14.81 46.94 1.71
N ILE A 390 14.63 46.73 0.42
CA ILE A 390 15.10 47.67 -0.60
C ILE A 390 14.08 48.80 -0.89
N ASN A 391 12.79 48.56 -0.62
CA ASN A 391 11.66 49.40 -1.05
C ASN A 391 11.10 50.36 0.03
N GLU A 392 11.85 50.72 1.08
CA GLU A 392 11.26 51.40 2.25
C GLU A 392 10.64 52.79 2.01
N ASN A 393 10.90 53.52 0.90
CA ASN A 393 10.49 54.94 0.81
C ASN A 393 10.24 55.56 -0.61
N ASN A 394 9.91 54.80 -1.67
CA ASN A 394 9.73 55.40 -3.02
C ASN A 394 8.42 55.04 -3.74
N SER A 395 7.88 56.00 -4.49
CA SER A 395 6.67 55.91 -5.33
C SER A 395 6.77 54.98 -6.55
N LYS A 396 7.87 54.23 -6.70
CA LYS A 396 8.13 53.30 -7.80
C LYS A 396 8.16 51.88 -7.24
N THR A 397 7.27 51.01 -7.71
CA THR A 397 7.28 49.59 -7.39
C THR A 397 8.38 48.89 -8.20
N ILE A 398 9.46 48.54 -7.50
CA ILE A 398 10.58 47.76 -8.04
C ILE A 398 10.41 46.31 -7.57
N THR A 399 10.51 45.37 -8.50
CA THR A 399 10.45 43.93 -8.20
C THR A 399 11.78 43.29 -8.56
N PHE A 400 12.53 42.82 -7.56
CA PHE A 400 13.77 42.07 -7.76
C PHE A 400 13.46 40.66 -8.27
N ILE A 401 14.24 40.21 -9.26
CA ILE A 401 14.03 38.94 -9.97
C ILE A 401 15.17 37.93 -9.75
N ARG A 402 16.39 38.39 -9.48
CA ARG A 402 17.58 37.53 -9.35
C ARG A 402 18.65 38.16 -8.48
N ILE A 403 19.38 37.33 -7.74
CA ILE A 403 20.59 37.71 -6.99
C ILE A 403 21.82 36.95 -7.52
N VAL A 404 22.94 37.65 -7.63
CA VAL A 404 24.23 37.10 -8.09
C VAL A 404 25.35 37.66 -7.22
N GLN A 405 26.27 36.82 -6.77
CA GLN A 405 27.45 37.25 -6.02
C GLN A 405 28.68 37.29 -6.93
N TYR A 406 29.47 38.36 -6.85
CA TYR A 406 30.79 38.45 -7.48
C TYR A 406 31.80 39.01 -6.47
N GLY A 407 32.74 38.16 -6.04
CA GLY A 407 33.65 38.49 -4.93
C GLY A 407 32.89 38.81 -3.64
N ALA A 408 33.16 39.97 -3.04
CA ALA A 408 32.50 40.44 -1.82
C ALA A 408 31.19 41.21 -2.07
N ALA A 409 30.81 41.45 -3.32
CA ALA A 409 29.62 42.21 -3.68
C ALA A 409 28.47 41.28 -4.06
N LEU A 410 27.31 41.47 -3.43
CA LEU A 410 26.05 40.84 -3.80
C LEU A 410 25.27 41.79 -4.71
N GLN A 411 24.91 41.34 -5.91
CA GLN A 411 24.20 42.15 -6.90
C GLN A 411 22.79 41.62 -7.09
N ALA A 412 21.79 42.48 -6.91
CA ALA A 412 20.39 42.18 -7.12
C ALA A 412 19.87 42.91 -8.35
N VAL A 413 19.18 42.19 -9.23
CA VAL A 413 18.60 42.73 -10.48
C VAL A 413 17.09 42.84 -10.29
N GLY A 414 16.54 44.01 -10.52
CA GLY A 414 15.11 44.28 -10.40
C GLY A 414 14.54 45.00 -11.61
N LEU A 415 13.22 44.91 -11.74
CA LEU A 415 12.42 45.50 -12.80
C LEU A 415 11.55 46.61 -12.21
N ILE A 416 11.64 47.79 -12.82
CA ILE A 416 10.83 48.96 -12.50
C ILE A 416 9.67 49.01 -13.49
N THR A 417 8.44 48.96 -12.99
CA THR A 417 7.25 49.20 -13.84
C THR A 417 7.21 50.65 -14.29
N THR A 418 7.10 50.88 -15.59
CA THR A 418 6.93 52.22 -16.18
C THR A 418 5.50 52.41 -16.66
N ASN A 419 5.03 53.67 -16.73
CA ASN A 419 3.63 54.02 -17.08
C ASN A 419 3.12 53.42 -18.41
N ASN A 420 4.01 52.95 -19.30
CA ASN A 420 3.69 52.42 -20.62
C ASN A 420 3.66 50.88 -20.71
N LYS A 421 3.50 50.15 -19.59
CA LYS A 421 3.60 48.67 -19.54
C LYS A 421 4.95 48.10 -20.02
N SER A 422 6.00 48.91 -19.97
CA SER A 422 7.39 48.46 -20.16
C SER A 422 8.14 48.41 -18.84
N TYR A 423 9.17 47.58 -18.73
CA TYR A 423 10.03 47.50 -17.57
C TYR A 423 11.39 48.15 -17.85
N ALA A 424 11.90 48.90 -16.87
CA ALA A 424 13.29 49.34 -16.85
C ALA A 424 14.08 48.47 -15.86
N ILE A 425 15.35 48.19 -16.12
CA ILE A 425 16.17 47.32 -15.27
C ILE A 425 16.95 48.17 -14.27
N GLU A 426 16.92 47.79 -13.00
CA GLU A 426 17.74 48.36 -11.95
C GLU A 426 18.65 47.30 -11.34
N VAL A 427 19.92 47.63 -11.16
CA VAL A 427 20.91 46.79 -10.51
C VAL A 427 21.34 47.46 -9.22
N ILE A 428 21.18 46.75 -8.11
CA ILE A 428 21.64 47.17 -6.79
C ILE A 428 22.81 46.30 -6.40
N THR A 429 23.87 46.91 -5.90
CA THR A 429 25.04 46.23 -5.33
C THR A 429 25.03 46.43 -3.82
N LEU A 430 25.09 45.33 -3.09
CA LEU A 430 25.09 45.22 -1.64
C LEU A 430 26.43 44.63 -1.16
N ASP A 431 26.81 44.95 0.07
CA ASP A 431 27.88 44.23 0.77
C ASP A 431 27.37 42.83 1.20
N ALA A 432 28.07 41.77 0.78
CA ALA A 432 27.66 40.39 1.08
C ALA A 432 27.80 40.00 2.58
N ILE A 433 28.58 40.75 3.37
CA ILE A 433 28.81 40.50 4.79
C ILE A 433 27.80 41.28 5.64
N ILE A 434 27.65 42.59 5.37
CA ILE A 434 26.86 43.51 6.21
C ILE A 434 25.43 43.69 5.69
N GLY A 435 25.21 43.58 4.38
CA GLY A 435 23.92 43.83 3.75
C GLY A 435 23.65 45.28 3.37
N ASP A 436 24.62 46.18 3.54
CA ASP A 436 24.49 47.60 3.20
C ASP A 436 24.49 47.82 1.68
N ILE A 437 23.68 48.79 1.22
CA ILE A 437 23.60 49.14 -0.21
C ILE A 437 24.80 50.01 -0.60
N LEU A 438 25.68 49.46 -1.43
CA LEU A 438 26.88 50.14 -1.94
C LEU A 438 26.59 51.02 -3.15
N LYS A 439 25.78 50.52 -4.10
CA LYS A 439 25.54 51.20 -5.39
C LYS A 439 24.14 50.87 -5.94
N LYS A 440 23.46 51.85 -6.52
CA LYS A 440 22.22 51.67 -7.29
C LYS A 440 22.43 52.21 -8.72
N ILE A 441 22.08 51.41 -9.73
CA ILE A 441 22.22 51.77 -11.14
C ILE A 441 20.94 51.41 -11.86
N THR A 442 20.22 52.42 -12.37
CA THR A 442 19.14 52.20 -13.32
C THR A 442 19.71 52.20 -14.75
N LEU A 443 19.45 51.13 -15.50
CA LEU A 443 19.83 51.01 -16.89
C LEU A 443 18.78 51.68 -17.78
N SER A 444 19.21 52.28 -18.89
CA SER A 444 18.31 52.81 -19.91
C SER A 444 17.81 51.64 -20.77
N SER A 445 16.84 50.87 -20.26
CA SER A 445 16.25 49.73 -20.95
C SER A 445 14.74 49.89 -21.12
N LYS A 446 14.22 49.38 -22.24
CA LYS A 446 12.79 49.22 -22.48
C LYS A 446 12.48 47.75 -22.74
N VAL A 447 12.09 47.05 -21.68
CA VAL A 447 11.72 45.63 -21.74
C VAL A 447 10.20 45.52 -21.86
N GLU A 448 9.70 44.71 -22.80
CA GLU A 448 8.25 44.53 -23.00
C GLU A 448 7.69 43.47 -22.04
N ASP A 449 8.35 42.32 -21.94
CA ASP A 449 8.00 41.26 -21.00
C ASP A 449 9.20 40.98 -20.09
N ALA A 450 8.95 40.80 -18.80
CA ALA A 450 9.97 40.40 -17.85
C ALA A 450 10.66 39.07 -18.23
N LYS A 451 10.02 38.20 -19.04
CA LYS A 451 10.60 36.93 -19.56
C LYS A 451 11.78 37.12 -20.49
N ASP A 452 11.87 38.32 -21.03
CA ASP A 452 12.95 38.70 -21.91
C ASP A 452 14.23 39.08 -21.16
N VAL A 453 14.27 39.00 -19.83
CA VAL A 453 15.45 39.32 -19.01
C VAL A 453 16.00 38.06 -18.36
N ILE A 454 17.28 37.77 -18.63
CA ILE A 454 18.02 36.72 -17.94
C ILE A 454 19.28 37.28 -17.27
N VAL A 455 19.64 36.68 -16.15
CA VAL A 455 20.88 37.00 -15.43
C VAL A 455 21.78 35.77 -15.44
N LEU A 456 23.04 35.98 -15.82
CA LEU A 456 24.05 34.95 -16.07
C LEU A 456 25.36 35.29 -15.33
N GLY A 457 26.21 34.29 -15.14
CA GLY A 457 27.49 34.45 -14.44
C GLY A 457 27.32 34.56 -12.92
N GLY A 458 28.40 34.95 -12.24
CA GLY A 458 28.51 34.94 -10.79
C GLY A 458 29.57 33.98 -10.26
N GLU A 459 29.77 34.03 -8.94
CA GLU A 459 30.79 33.32 -8.16
C GLU A 459 32.22 33.66 -8.59
N THR A 460 32.71 33.02 -9.64
CA THR A 460 34.06 33.18 -10.20
C THR A 460 34.12 34.15 -11.38
N ASN A 461 33.02 34.31 -12.12
CA ASN A 461 32.92 35.20 -13.27
C ASN A 461 32.10 36.46 -12.95
N SER A 462 32.35 37.54 -13.69
CA SER A 462 31.50 38.73 -13.68
C SER A 462 30.05 38.36 -13.98
N GLY A 463 29.12 38.98 -13.25
CA GLY A 463 27.69 38.82 -13.50
C GLY A 463 27.24 39.69 -14.68
N PHE A 464 26.32 39.17 -15.48
CA PHE A 464 25.76 39.85 -16.65
C PHE A 464 24.24 39.77 -16.67
N VAL A 465 23.61 40.83 -17.16
CA VAL A 465 22.17 40.84 -17.49
C VAL A 465 22.03 40.94 -18.99
N VAL A 466 21.27 40.03 -19.57
CA VAL A 466 20.90 40.02 -20.98
C VAL A 466 19.42 40.29 -21.07
N TRP A 467 19.03 41.21 -21.96
CA TRP A 467 17.62 41.41 -22.26
C TRP A 467 17.35 41.65 -23.74
N LYS A 468 16.12 41.32 -24.13
CA LYS A 468 15.59 41.63 -25.46
C LYS A 468 15.00 43.04 -25.47
N GLU A 469 15.35 43.81 -26.49
CA GLU A 469 14.80 45.16 -26.75
C GLU A 469 14.69 45.34 -28.28
N GLU A 470 13.60 44.86 -28.89
CA GLU A 470 13.49 44.79 -30.35
C GLU A 470 13.77 46.14 -31.02
N PRO A 471 14.69 46.22 -32.01
CA PRO A 471 15.32 45.13 -32.77
C PRO A 471 16.72 44.70 -32.28
N ASN A 472 17.13 45.00 -31.05
CA ASN A 472 18.46 44.67 -30.50
C ASN A 472 18.39 43.68 -29.32
N MET A 473 19.47 42.90 -29.15
CA MET A 473 19.74 42.17 -27.92
C MET A 473 20.80 42.93 -27.15
N ARG A 474 20.54 43.22 -25.88
CA ARG A 474 21.41 44.05 -25.03
C ARG A 474 22.03 43.22 -23.93
N VAL A 475 23.26 43.55 -23.58
CA VAL A 475 24.01 42.94 -22.49
C VAL A 475 24.61 44.05 -21.63
N ASN A 476 24.47 43.93 -20.31
CA ASN A 476 25.14 44.81 -19.36
C ASN A 476 25.96 43.97 -18.38
N ARG A 477 27.17 44.43 -18.08
CA ARG A 477 27.97 43.89 -16.97
C ARG A 477 27.43 44.47 -15.66
N LEU A 478 27.03 43.60 -14.74
CA LEU A 478 26.45 44.02 -13.48
C LEU A 478 27.41 44.93 -12.70
N GLY A 479 26.89 46.09 -12.27
CA GLY A 479 27.66 47.11 -11.55
C GLY A 479 28.29 48.20 -12.43
N THR A 480 28.18 48.11 -13.77
CA THR A 480 28.58 49.18 -14.70
C THR A 480 27.37 49.77 -15.43
N LYS A 481 27.56 50.95 -16.05
CA LYS A 481 26.55 51.58 -16.92
C LYS A 481 26.73 51.22 -18.39
N ASP A 482 27.72 50.38 -18.71
CA ASP A 482 28.08 50.05 -20.07
C ASP A 482 27.10 49.02 -20.63
N ILE A 483 26.36 49.40 -21.67
CA ILE A 483 25.42 48.54 -22.37
C ILE A 483 26.04 48.21 -23.71
N ASP A 484 26.35 46.93 -23.92
CA ASP A 484 26.72 46.40 -25.22
C ASP A 484 25.47 45.81 -25.89
N GLY A 485 25.50 45.61 -27.21
CA GLY A 485 24.39 44.96 -27.89
C GLY A 485 24.62 44.69 -29.36
N ALA A 486 23.94 43.66 -29.85
CA ALA A 486 23.94 43.29 -31.25
C ALA A 486 22.53 43.48 -31.85
N PRO A 487 22.40 44.07 -33.05
CA PRO A 487 21.13 44.11 -33.75
C PRO A 487 20.69 42.70 -34.17
N LEU A 488 19.46 42.31 -33.85
CA LEU A 488 18.89 40.98 -34.17
C LEU A 488 18.99 40.68 -35.67
N LYS A 489 18.75 41.67 -36.53
CA LYS A 489 18.88 41.53 -38.00
C LYS A 489 20.31 41.27 -38.49
N ALA A 490 21.35 41.68 -37.75
CA ALA A 490 22.73 41.37 -38.09
C ALA A 490 23.13 39.95 -37.67
N LEU A 491 22.44 39.39 -36.66
CA LEU A 491 22.58 38.00 -36.26
C LEU A 491 21.90 37.06 -37.28
N TYR A 492 20.80 37.50 -37.88
CA TYR A 492 20.06 36.77 -38.92
C TYR A 492 20.81 36.73 -40.26
N GLY A 493 20.98 35.55 -40.85
CA GLY A 493 21.41 35.36 -42.25
C GLY A 493 22.91 35.52 -42.54
N ASN A 494 23.67 36.24 -41.69
CA ASN A 494 25.13 36.38 -41.84
C ASN A 494 25.94 35.55 -40.84
N VAL A 495 25.40 35.28 -39.64
CA VAL A 495 26.08 34.57 -38.55
C VAL A 495 25.32 33.30 -38.15
N ILE A 496 23.98 33.37 -38.10
CA ILE A 496 23.09 32.24 -37.81
C ILE A 496 22.20 32.04 -39.04
N ASN A 497 22.46 30.97 -39.79
CA ASN A 497 21.76 30.68 -41.03
C ASN A 497 20.33 30.18 -40.75
N SER A 498 20.14 29.44 -39.65
CA SER A 498 18.85 28.87 -39.25
C SER A 498 17.77 29.91 -38.98
N PHE A 499 18.15 31.11 -38.51
CA PHE A 499 17.22 32.19 -38.18
C PHE A 499 16.71 32.98 -39.40
N SER A 500 17.24 32.72 -40.60
CA SER A 500 16.79 33.39 -41.84
C SER A 500 15.30 33.17 -42.14
N ASN A 501 14.72 32.07 -41.66
CA ASN A 501 13.31 31.68 -41.83
C ASN A 501 12.42 31.99 -40.62
N ALA A 502 12.90 32.81 -39.68
CA ALA A 502 12.15 33.24 -38.50
C ALA A 502 10.82 33.92 -38.88
N ASN A 503 9.73 33.52 -38.22
CA ASN A 503 8.39 34.07 -38.46
C ASN A 503 7.68 34.57 -37.18
N GLY A 504 8.36 34.54 -36.03
CA GLY A 504 7.84 35.02 -34.75
C GLY A 504 8.92 35.57 -33.82
N PRO A 505 8.57 35.91 -32.57
CA PRO A 505 9.48 36.59 -31.65
C PRO A 505 10.62 35.67 -31.18
N LEU A 506 11.80 36.25 -31.01
CA LEU A 506 12.93 35.58 -30.35
C LEU A 506 12.65 35.43 -28.86
N GLU A 507 12.93 34.24 -28.32
CA GLU A 507 12.82 33.89 -26.90
C GLU A 507 14.21 33.56 -26.35
N ILE A 508 14.52 34.06 -25.15
CA ILE A 508 15.79 33.84 -24.47
C ILE A 508 15.60 32.77 -23.38
N ILE A 509 16.42 31.73 -23.41
CA ILE A 509 16.35 30.58 -22.50
C ILE A 509 17.61 30.54 -21.64
N ASN A 510 17.43 30.60 -20.31
CA ASN A 510 18.50 30.33 -19.36
C ASN A 510 18.75 28.82 -19.24
N LEU A 511 19.99 28.39 -19.48
CA LEU A 511 20.42 27.00 -19.39
C LEU A 511 20.74 26.55 -17.95
N ASN A 512 20.69 27.46 -16.97
CA ASN A 512 20.95 27.20 -15.54
C ASN A 512 22.33 26.56 -15.27
N LEU A 513 23.37 27.08 -15.93
CA LEU A 513 24.74 26.54 -15.86
C LEU A 513 25.60 27.11 -14.72
N GLY A 514 24.99 27.72 -13.70
CA GLY A 514 25.68 28.36 -12.57
C GLY A 514 26.54 29.56 -13.01
N PRO A 515 27.85 29.59 -12.73
CA PRO A 515 28.75 30.75 -12.98
C PRO A 515 29.09 30.99 -14.45
N ARG A 516 28.51 30.20 -15.36
CA ARG A 516 28.74 30.25 -16.80
C ARG A 516 27.95 31.37 -17.47
N THR A 517 28.46 31.84 -18.60
CA THR A 517 27.87 32.95 -19.37
C THR A 517 27.24 32.49 -20.68
N GLU A 518 27.15 31.18 -20.89
CA GLU A 518 26.49 30.56 -22.03
C GLU A 518 24.96 30.47 -21.82
N PHE A 519 24.20 30.83 -22.85
CA PHE A 519 22.74 30.77 -22.86
C PHE A 519 22.21 30.42 -24.26
N LEU A 520 20.91 30.17 -24.38
CA LEU A 520 20.29 29.76 -25.64
C LEU A 520 19.22 30.77 -26.07
N CYS A 521 19.15 31.07 -27.36
CA CYS A 521 18.04 31.81 -27.94
C CYS A 521 17.32 30.91 -28.94
N GLN A 522 15.99 30.96 -28.94
CA GLN A 522 15.15 30.23 -29.90
C GLN A 522 14.22 31.17 -30.65
N VAL A 523 13.88 30.80 -31.88
CA VAL A 523 12.95 31.54 -32.73
C VAL A 523 12.05 30.55 -33.45
N PRO A 524 10.72 30.75 -33.46
CA PRO A 524 9.83 29.96 -34.31
C PRO A 524 10.10 30.27 -35.78
N THR A 525 10.09 29.24 -36.61
CA THR A 525 10.25 29.32 -38.06
C THR A 525 8.99 28.82 -38.75
N LYS A 526 8.91 28.96 -40.08
CA LYS A 526 7.83 28.34 -40.86
C LYS A 526 7.83 26.80 -40.79
N ILE A 527 8.98 26.20 -40.47
CA ILE A 527 9.17 24.74 -40.46
C ILE A 527 8.99 24.19 -39.04
N GLY A 528 9.46 24.91 -38.02
CA GLY A 528 9.38 24.50 -36.63
C GLY A 528 10.08 25.50 -35.71
N THR A 529 11.21 25.11 -35.13
CA THR A 529 11.96 25.95 -34.19
C THR A 529 13.45 25.93 -34.53
N ALA A 530 14.05 27.10 -34.70
CA ALA A 530 15.49 27.26 -34.80
C ALA A 530 16.05 27.77 -33.47
N ALA A 531 17.28 27.39 -33.12
CA ALA A 531 17.94 27.91 -31.93
C ALA A 531 19.43 28.14 -32.14
N ALA A 532 20.05 28.95 -31.29
CA ALA A 532 21.48 29.14 -31.27
C ALA A 532 21.99 29.31 -29.84
N VAL A 533 23.21 28.80 -29.59
CA VAL A 533 23.89 28.93 -28.30
C VAL A 533 24.78 30.17 -28.36
N PHE A 534 24.57 31.09 -27.44
CA PHE A 534 25.33 32.32 -27.27
C PHE A 534 26.27 32.21 -26.07
N LYS A 535 27.35 32.99 -26.10
CA LYS A 535 28.31 33.13 -25.01
C LYS A 535 28.67 34.61 -24.85
N ILE A 536 28.75 35.06 -23.61
CA ILE A 536 29.27 36.39 -23.28
C ILE A 536 30.74 36.26 -22.89
N ASP A 537 31.58 37.07 -23.50
CA ASP A 537 33.00 37.16 -23.15
C ASP A 537 33.16 37.70 -21.71
N PRO A 538 33.78 36.95 -20.77
CA PRO A 538 33.84 37.33 -19.36
C PRO A 538 34.56 38.68 -19.10
N GLU A 539 35.55 39.02 -19.92
CA GLU A 539 36.35 40.24 -19.75
C GLU A 539 35.73 41.44 -20.47
N GLY A 540 35.29 41.25 -21.72
CA GLY A 540 34.82 42.33 -22.60
C GLY A 540 33.30 42.57 -22.61
N GLY A 541 32.49 41.63 -22.10
CA GLY A 541 31.03 41.74 -22.14
C GLY A 541 30.40 41.60 -23.54
N ARG A 542 31.20 41.22 -24.54
CA ARG A 542 30.75 41.07 -25.93
C ARG A 542 29.95 39.78 -26.12
N LEU A 543 28.86 39.89 -26.87
CA LEU A 543 28.02 38.75 -27.26
C LEU A 543 28.64 38.02 -28.45
N ALA A 544 28.87 36.71 -28.31
CA ALA A 544 29.37 35.84 -29.37
C ALA A 544 28.43 34.64 -29.62
N VAL A 545 28.26 34.25 -30.88
CA VAL A 545 27.53 33.02 -31.25
C VAL A 545 28.51 31.85 -31.19
N LEU A 546 28.17 30.84 -30.38
CA LEU A 546 29.04 29.69 -30.15
C LEU A 546 28.69 28.52 -31.07
N TYR A 547 27.39 28.26 -31.27
CA TYR A 547 26.90 27.20 -32.16
C TYR A 547 25.49 27.51 -32.70
N ASP A 548 25.26 27.24 -33.99
CA ASP A 548 23.97 27.35 -34.67
C ASP A 548 23.27 25.98 -34.69
N LEU A 549 22.12 25.85 -34.04
CA LEU A 549 21.30 24.64 -34.10
C LEU A 549 20.36 24.77 -35.29
N GLU A 550 20.62 23.97 -36.33
CA GLU A 550 19.84 23.94 -37.56
C GLU A 550 18.32 23.87 -37.30
N ASP A 551 17.55 24.55 -38.17
CA ASP A 551 16.10 24.54 -38.12
C ASP A 551 15.55 23.11 -38.30
N ARG A 552 14.66 22.68 -37.39
CA ARG A 552 14.05 21.35 -37.40
C ARG A 552 12.53 21.46 -37.27
N PRO A 553 11.77 20.54 -37.92
CA PRO A 553 10.33 20.52 -37.79
C PRO A 553 9.89 20.17 -36.36
N GLY A 554 8.86 20.86 -35.87
CA GLY A 554 8.29 20.67 -34.54
C GLY A 554 8.85 21.58 -33.44
N LYS A 555 8.23 21.50 -32.26
CA LYS A 555 8.67 22.25 -31.07
C LYS A 555 9.88 21.55 -30.45
N SER A 556 10.98 22.29 -30.28
CA SER A 556 12.21 21.80 -29.67
C SER A 556 12.27 22.13 -28.19
N ILE A 557 12.75 21.19 -27.37
CA ILE A 557 13.04 21.44 -25.95
C ILE A 557 14.52 21.22 -25.70
N TYR A 558 15.12 22.18 -25.00
CA TYR A 558 16.56 22.23 -24.77
C TYR A 558 16.89 21.99 -23.30
N SER A 559 17.92 21.18 -23.06
CA SER A 559 18.56 21.05 -21.76
C SER A 559 20.06 21.03 -21.94
N ALA A 560 20.79 21.67 -21.04
CA ALA A 560 22.24 21.67 -21.05
C ALA A 560 22.82 21.15 -19.72
N THR A 561 24.02 20.59 -19.82
CA THR A 561 24.84 20.20 -18.66
C THR A 561 26.32 20.35 -18.98
N ILE A 562 27.15 20.20 -17.95
CA ILE A 562 28.60 20.30 -18.06
C ILE A 562 29.22 18.96 -17.67
N ASP A 563 30.08 18.47 -18.55
CA ASP A 563 30.86 17.26 -18.31
C ASP A 563 32.01 17.49 -17.29
N LYS A 564 32.62 16.42 -16.75
CA LYS A 564 33.81 16.49 -15.88
C LYS A 564 35.00 17.23 -16.51
N THR A 565 35.01 17.33 -17.84
CA THR A 565 36.02 18.05 -18.63
C THR A 565 35.66 19.52 -18.88
N GLU A 566 34.66 20.06 -18.18
CA GLU A 566 34.15 21.43 -18.33
C GLU A 566 33.57 21.78 -19.72
N ARG A 567 33.30 20.76 -20.54
CA ARG A 567 32.67 20.96 -21.85
C ARG A 567 31.16 21.12 -21.69
N LEU A 568 30.61 22.14 -22.34
CA LEU A 568 29.16 22.35 -22.47
C LEU A 568 28.57 21.28 -23.39
N ILE A 569 27.52 20.61 -22.91
CA ILE A 569 26.74 19.64 -23.68
C ILE A 569 25.29 20.09 -23.67
N VAL A 570 24.70 20.19 -24.85
CA VAL A 570 23.30 20.60 -25.05
C VAL A 570 22.55 19.44 -25.69
N SER A 571 21.42 19.07 -25.09
CA SER A 571 20.45 18.17 -25.67
C SER A 571 19.30 18.95 -26.29
N ARG A 572 18.86 18.50 -27.46
CA ARG A 572 17.66 18.94 -28.16
C ARG A 572 16.71 17.75 -28.28
N SER A 573 15.54 17.85 -27.66
CA SER A 573 14.46 16.88 -27.76
C SER A 573 13.40 17.38 -28.74
N LEU A 574 13.13 16.60 -29.78
CA LEU A 574 12.25 16.91 -30.91
C LEU A 574 11.12 15.89 -30.97
N THR A 575 9.89 16.35 -31.17
CA THR A 575 8.77 15.45 -31.50
C THR A 575 8.67 15.37 -33.02
N LEU A 576 9.10 14.26 -33.62
CA LEU A 576 9.15 14.08 -35.08
C LEU A 576 7.87 13.46 -35.65
N SER A 577 7.35 12.45 -34.94
CA SER A 577 6.19 11.65 -35.35
C SER A 577 5.24 11.45 -34.17
N LYS A 578 4.08 10.83 -34.41
CA LYS A 578 3.15 10.50 -33.32
C LYS A 578 3.71 9.49 -32.31
N ASP A 579 4.72 8.73 -32.71
CA ASP A 579 5.20 7.56 -31.98
C ASP A 579 6.69 7.64 -31.61
N SER A 580 7.42 8.66 -32.06
CA SER A 580 8.84 8.83 -31.79
C SER A 580 9.26 10.26 -31.49
N VAL A 581 10.13 10.36 -30.48
CA VAL A 581 10.88 11.55 -30.10
C VAL A 581 12.31 11.36 -30.54
N LYS A 582 12.93 12.36 -31.14
CA LYS A 582 14.36 12.34 -31.44
C LYS A 582 15.11 13.23 -30.48
N VAL A 583 16.15 12.68 -29.85
CA VAL A 583 17.03 13.42 -28.95
C VAL A 583 18.42 13.49 -29.55
N GLU A 584 18.85 14.72 -29.80
CA GLU A 584 20.17 15.03 -30.34
C GLU A 584 21.02 15.64 -29.24
N ILE A 585 22.23 15.11 -29.06
CA ILE A 585 23.18 15.57 -28.06
C ILE A 585 24.34 16.21 -28.81
N VAL A 586 24.57 17.48 -28.51
CA VAL A 586 25.51 18.35 -29.22
C VAL A 586 26.53 18.89 -28.23
N ALA A 587 27.78 18.99 -28.65
CA ALA A 587 28.80 19.76 -27.96
C ALA A 587 29.03 21.07 -28.74
N PRO A 588 28.46 22.20 -28.28
CA PRO A 588 28.52 23.47 -29.00
C PRO A 588 29.96 23.95 -29.27
N ALA A 589 30.87 23.79 -28.30
CA ALA A 589 32.25 24.26 -28.43
C ALA A 589 33.08 23.48 -29.47
N SER A 590 32.84 22.17 -29.60
CA SER A 590 33.48 21.35 -30.64
C SER A 590 32.73 21.38 -31.98
N ARG A 591 31.54 22.02 -32.02
CA ARG A 591 30.65 22.08 -33.17
C ARG A 591 30.26 20.70 -33.73
N THR A 592 30.18 19.68 -32.87
CA THR A 592 29.88 18.30 -33.26
C THR A 592 28.62 17.79 -32.59
N ILE A 593 27.85 16.99 -33.33
CA ILE A 593 26.77 16.17 -32.78
C ILE A 593 27.42 14.91 -32.20
N LEU A 594 27.30 14.72 -30.89
CA LEU A 594 27.93 13.62 -30.16
C LEU A 594 27.12 12.32 -30.28
N ALA A 595 25.79 12.44 -30.22
CA ALA A 595 24.87 11.32 -30.33
C ALA A 595 23.51 11.76 -30.85
N THR A 596 22.81 10.84 -31.48
CA THR A 596 21.42 11.02 -31.90
C THR A 596 20.68 9.73 -31.59
N HIS A 597 19.63 9.83 -30.79
CA HIS A 597 18.79 8.71 -30.40
C HIS A 597 17.36 8.98 -30.84
N GLU A 598 16.73 7.98 -31.43
CA GLU A 598 15.30 7.97 -31.67
C GLU A 598 14.64 7.11 -30.60
N ILE A 599 13.61 7.68 -29.98
CA ILE A 599 13.06 7.28 -28.71
C ILE A 599 11.58 6.97 -28.95
N PRO A 600 11.10 5.73 -28.73
CA PRO A 600 9.68 5.44 -28.84
C PRO A 600 8.92 6.21 -27.75
N HIS A 601 7.98 7.05 -28.18
CA HIS A 601 7.16 7.89 -27.30
C HIS A 601 5.79 8.05 -27.95
N LEU A 602 4.77 7.40 -27.35
CA LEU A 602 3.42 7.42 -27.89
C LEU A 602 2.69 8.69 -27.42
N LEU A 603 2.48 9.66 -28.34
CA LEU A 603 1.74 10.88 -28.04
C LEU A 603 0.31 10.59 -27.56
N SER A 604 -0.29 9.47 -27.99
CA SER A 604 -1.61 9.04 -27.54
C SER A 604 -1.66 8.57 -26.08
N GLU A 605 -0.52 8.20 -25.50
CA GLU A 605 -0.44 7.74 -24.10
C GLU A 605 -0.04 8.86 -23.16
N SER A 606 0.94 9.69 -23.52
CA SER A 606 1.53 10.67 -22.60
C SER A 606 1.55 12.11 -23.11
N GLY A 607 1.09 12.35 -24.34
CA GLY A 607 1.08 13.68 -24.93
C GLY A 607 2.47 14.21 -25.28
N THR A 608 2.59 15.54 -25.42
CA THR A 608 3.82 16.20 -25.88
C THR A 608 4.83 16.40 -24.75
N ILE A 609 6.12 16.48 -25.07
CA ILE A 609 7.15 16.78 -24.08
C ILE A 609 6.97 18.20 -23.55
N GLN A 610 7.10 18.38 -22.22
CA GLN A 610 7.12 19.69 -21.56
C GLN A 610 8.53 20.09 -21.09
N LYS A 611 9.31 19.15 -20.56
CA LYS A 611 10.63 19.43 -20.00
C LYS A 611 11.59 18.26 -20.25
N SER A 612 12.86 18.56 -20.47
CA SER A 612 13.93 17.56 -20.51
C SER A 612 15.08 17.98 -19.60
N ILE A 613 15.81 17.00 -19.06
CA ILE A 613 16.99 17.22 -18.23
C ILE A 613 18.08 16.25 -18.65
N LEU A 614 19.26 16.76 -18.93
CA LEU A 614 20.43 15.99 -19.31
C LEU A 614 21.42 15.84 -18.15
N ASN A 615 21.96 14.64 -18.00
CA ASN A 615 23.13 14.36 -17.17
C ASN A 615 24.14 13.50 -17.94
N VAL A 616 25.42 13.77 -17.71
CA VAL A 616 26.54 13.16 -18.43
C VAL A 616 27.47 12.49 -17.43
N ILE A 617 27.81 11.23 -17.69
CA ILE A 617 28.69 10.45 -16.82
C ILE A 617 29.86 9.92 -17.65
N ASN A 618 31.06 10.37 -17.30
CA ASN A 618 32.29 9.76 -17.80
C ASN A 618 32.63 8.54 -16.95
N ARG A 619 32.47 7.35 -17.55
CA ARG A 619 33.05 6.10 -17.05
C ARG A 619 34.54 6.06 -17.41
N GLN A 620 35.31 5.16 -16.81
CA GLN A 620 36.77 5.13 -16.94
C GLN A 620 37.24 5.27 -18.40
N LYS A 621 38.08 6.30 -18.60
CA LYS A 621 38.95 6.66 -19.73
C LYS A 621 38.41 6.76 -21.18
N GLU A 622 37.14 6.52 -21.52
CA GLU A 622 36.61 6.95 -22.85
C GLU A 622 35.10 6.82 -23.07
N MET A 623 34.35 6.03 -22.28
CA MET A 623 32.90 5.92 -22.47
C MET A 623 32.13 7.02 -21.72
N VAL A 624 31.49 7.90 -22.50
CA VAL A 624 30.54 8.90 -22.02
C VAL A 624 29.13 8.31 -22.11
N THR A 625 28.45 8.19 -20.97
CA THR A 625 27.05 7.76 -20.88
C THR A 625 26.16 8.97 -20.72
N TYR A 626 25.08 9.03 -21.52
CA TYR A 626 24.09 10.11 -21.47
C TYR A 626 22.82 9.62 -20.78
N ARG A 627 22.32 10.41 -19.83
CA ARG A 627 21.09 10.16 -19.11
C ARG A 627 20.14 11.32 -19.30
N ILE A 628 18.92 11.01 -19.70
CA ILE A 628 17.91 12.02 -20.01
C ILE A 628 16.63 11.68 -19.28
N LEU A 629 16.14 12.64 -18.49
CA LEU A 629 14.81 12.58 -17.93
C LEU A 629 13.89 13.44 -18.79
N ILE A 630 12.81 12.87 -19.28
CA ILE A 630 11.80 13.55 -20.09
C ILE A 630 10.50 13.57 -19.28
N LEU A 631 9.94 14.77 -19.13
CA LEU A 631 8.61 15.00 -18.57
C LEU A 631 7.64 15.29 -19.70
N SER A 632 6.57 14.50 -19.76
CA SER A 632 5.50 14.65 -20.74
C SER A 632 4.35 15.51 -20.19
N SER A 633 3.45 15.96 -21.07
CA SER A 633 2.37 16.90 -20.76
C SER A 633 1.28 16.36 -19.85
N ASP A 634 1.18 15.03 -19.74
CA ASP A 634 0.29 14.33 -18.82
C ASP A 634 0.91 14.15 -17.42
N GLY A 635 2.19 14.47 -17.24
CA GLY A 635 2.94 14.22 -16.01
C GLY A 635 3.81 12.97 -16.02
N SER A 636 3.78 12.16 -17.08
CA SER A 636 4.61 10.94 -17.18
C SER A 636 6.11 11.26 -17.26
N LEU A 637 6.91 10.47 -16.55
CA LEU A 637 8.36 10.54 -16.52
C LEU A 637 8.98 9.37 -17.27
N TYR A 638 9.87 9.70 -18.20
CA TYR A 638 10.66 8.72 -18.93
C TYR A 638 12.14 8.95 -18.64
N PHE A 639 12.81 7.92 -18.10
CA PHE A 639 14.23 7.97 -17.84
C PHE A 639 15.00 7.10 -18.84
N TRP A 640 15.85 7.78 -19.60
CA TRP A 640 16.60 7.21 -20.70
C TRP A 640 18.07 7.11 -20.33
N LYS A 641 18.70 6.00 -20.71
CA LYS A 641 20.12 5.76 -20.55
C LYS A 641 20.66 5.11 -21.82
N ASP A 642 21.62 5.77 -22.47
CA ASP A 642 22.30 5.28 -23.68
C ASP A 642 21.35 4.78 -24.78
N GLY A 643 20.27 5.53 -25.03
CA GLY A 643 19.30 5.25 -26.10
C GLY A 643 18.18 4.24 -25.75
N THR A 644 18.15 3.70 -24.54
CA THR A 644 17.09 2.77 -24.08
C THR A 644 16.30 3.35 -22.90
N VAL A 645 15.00 3.02 -22.80
CA VAL A 645 14.19 3.31 -21.59
C VAL A 645 14.75 2.46 -20.47
N SER A 646 15.26 3.07 -19.41
CA SER A 646 15.62 2.32 -18.21
C SER A 646 14.39 2.07 -17.34
N TRP A 647 13.52 3.08 -17.21
CA TRP A 647 12.24 2.97 -16.52
C TRP A 647 11.28 4.10 -16.94
N ARG A 648 9.99 3.88 -16.73
CA ARG A 648 8.87 4.83 -16.93
C ARG A 648 8.10 4.96 -15.62
N ARG A 649 7.66 6.17 -15.27
CA ARG A 649 6.78 6.42 -14.13
C ARG A 649 5.57 7.23 -14.57
N GLU A 650 4.40 6.78 -14.14
CA GLU A 650 3.11 7.39 -14.43
C GLU A 650 2.68 8.29 -13.26
N GLU A 651 3.34 9.45 -13.11
CA GLU A 651 3.00 10.40 -12.02
C GLU A 651 1.63 11.06 -12.20
N SER A 652 0.98 10.89 -13.36
CA SER A 652 -0.39 11.33 -13.59
C SER A 652 -1.39 10.69 -12.61
N LEU A 653 -1.09 9.48 -12.11
CA LEU A 653 -1.92 8.74 -11.15
C LEU A 653 -2.01 9.41 -9.78
N ALA A 654 -1.02 10.23 -9.40
CA ALA A 654 -1.09 11.07 -8.21
C ALA A 654 -2.21 12.13 -8.29
N HIS A 655 -2.82 12.31 -9.47
CA HIS A 655 -3.94 13.21 -9.75
C HIS A 655 -5.23 12.45 -10.04
N ALA A 656 -5.34 11.20 -9.60
CA ALA A 656 -6.58 10.44 -9.70
C ALA A 656 -7.74 11.15 -8.99
N ILE A 657 -8.83 11.38 -9.73
CA ILE A 657 -10.08 11.99 -9.23
C ILE A 657 -11.09 10.91 -8.87
N GLN A 658 -11.24 9.91 -9.75
CA GLN A 658 -12.14 8.77 -9.56
C GLN A 658 -11.43 7.49 -10.02
N ALA A 659 -11.74 6.37 -9.35
CA ALA A 659 -11.35 5.04 -9.78
C ALA A 659 -12.59 4.12 -9.80
N GLU A 660 -12.63 3.21 -10.78
CA GLU A 660 -13.71 2.22 -10.92
C GLU A 660 -13.13 0.82 -11.21
N TYR A 661 -13.79 -0.21 -10.70
CA TYR A 661 -13.45 -1.60 -10.98
C TYR A 661 -14.19 -2.10 -12.22
N LEU A 662 -13.44 -2.57 -13.21
CA LEU A 662 -13.97 -3.25 -14.38
C LEU A 662 -13.69 -4.76 -14.28
N ASP A 663 -14.76 -5.53 -14.31
CA ASP A 663 -14.68 -6.99 -14.38
C ASP A 663 -14.15 -7.45 -15.75
N LEU A 664 -13.24 -8.41 -15.72
CA LEU A 664 -12.71 -9.05 -16.91
C LEU A 664 -13.66 -10.18 -17.39
N PRO A 665 -13.70 -10.47 -18.70
CA PRO A 665 -14.50 -11.57 -19.23
C PRO A 665 -13.95 -12.92 -18.74
N GLU A 666 -14.84 -13.92 -18.57
CA GLU A 666 -14.41 -15.30 -18.34
C GLU A 666 -13.64 -15.82 -19.55
N ARG A 667 -12.59 -16.62 -19.31
CA ARG A 667 -11.94 -17.40 -20.37
C ARG A 667 -12.82 -18.63 -20.67
N LYS A 668 -13.79 -18.50 -21.58
CA LYS A 668 -14.59 -19.64 -22.07
C LYS A 668 -13.88 -20.36 -23.22
N LEU A 669 -14.17 -21.66 -23.38
CA LEU A 669 -13.73 -22.45 -24.53
C LEU A 669 -14.45 -21.94 -25.79
N TRP A 670 -13.72 -21.82 -26.90
CA TRP A 670 -14.18 -21.33 -28.21
C TRP A 670 -15.50 -21.97 -28.71
N SER A 671 -15.87 -23.16 -28.20
CA SER A 671 -17.12 -23.85 -28.56
C SER A 671 -18.38 -23.30 -27.89
N GLN A 672 -18.28 -22.70 -26.70
CA GLN A 672 -19.43 -22.04 -26.03
C GLN A 672 -19.74 -20.67 -26.63
N GLU A 673 -18.73 -19.99 -27.18
CA GLU A 673 -18.88 -18.74 -27.92
C GLU A 673 -19.79 -18.90 -29.15
N ILE A 674 -19.64 -19.99 -29.90
CA ILE A 674 -20.45 -20.24 -31.11
C ILE A 674 -21.93 -20.46 -30.76
N ASP A 675 -22.24 -21.08 -29.62
CA ASP A 675 -23.61 -21.34 -29.17
C ASP A 675 -24.28 -20.08 -28.59
N GLU A 676 -23.57 -19.25 -27.81
CA GLU A 676 -24.12 -18.01 -27.20
C GLU A 676 -24.11 -16.80 -28.16
N LEU A 677 -23.15 -16.70 -29.10
CA LEU A 677 -23.14 -15.65 -30.13
C LEU A 677 -24.32 -15.78 -31.11
N ALA A 678 -24.82 -17.00 -31.30
CA ALA A 678 -25.98 -17.33 -32.13
C ALA A 678 -27.33 -17.05 -31.43
N GLU A 679 -27.36 -16.74 -30.13
CA GLU A 679 -28.60 -16.45 -29.39
C GLU A 679 -28.95 -14.95 -29.46
N GLN A 680 -29.83 -14.57 -30.39
CA GLN A 680 -30.87 -13.62 -30.02
C GLN A 680 -31.90 -14.40 -29.19
N ALA A 681 -32.40 -13.81 -28.10
CA ALA A 681 -33.39 -14.45 -27.25
C ALA A 681 -34.61 -14.96 -28.05
N GLU A 682 -34.94 -14.27 -29.15
CA GLU A 682 -36.01 -14.61 -30.10
C GLU A 682 -35.76 -15.93 -30.87
N ASP A 683 -34.51 -16.28 -31.18
CA ASP A 683 -34.19 -17.52 -31.92
C ASP A 683 -34.14 -18.75 -31.02
N SER A 684 -33.86 -18.59 -29.72
CA SER A 684 -33.79 -19.71 -28.79
C SER A 684 -35.13 -20.43 -28.66
N GLU A 685 -36.24 -19.67 -28.56
CA GLU A 685 -37.60 -20.20 -28.38
C GLU A 685 -38.08 -21.03 -29.59
N THR A 686 -37.47 -20.84 -30.76
CA THR A 686 -37.86 -21.54 -32.00
C THR A 686 -37.12 -22.89 -32.22
N ILE A 687 -36.04 -23.16 -31.47
CA ILE A 687 -35.22 -24.37 -31.64
C ILE A 687 -35.80 -25.55 -30.85
N SER A 688 -36.01 -26.68 -31.53
CA SER A 688 -36.52 -27.91 -30.89
C SER A 688 -35.63 -28.42 -29.73
N PRO A 689 -36.20 -28.99 -28.66
CA PRO A 689 -35.42 -29.53 -27.54
C PRO A 689 -34.38 -30.58 -27.95
N PHE A 690 -34.68 -31.38 -28.99
CA PHE A 690 -33.74 -32.37 -29.53
C PHE A 690 -32.50 -31.72 -30.13
N GLN A 691 -32.66 -30.65 -30.91
CA GLN A 691 -31.53 -29.91 -31.48
C GLN A 691 -30.68 -29.25 -30.38
N ARG A 692 -31.29 -28.73 -29.32
CA ARG A 692 -30.57 -28.23 -28.13
C ARG A 692 -29.76 -29.33 -27.45
N TYR A 693 -30.33 -30.54 -27.32
CA TYR A 693 -29.62 -31.69 -26.76
C TYR A 693 -28.40 -32.11 -27.62
N ILE A 694 -28.58 -32.18 -28.94
CA ILE A 694 -27.49 -32.53 -29.87
C ILE A 694 -26.37 -31.48 -29.82
N ARG A 695 -26.71 -30.18 -29.80
CA ARG A 695 -25.72 -29.10 -29.62
C ARG A 695 -24.95 -29.28 -28.31
N ARG A 696 -25.65 -29.42 -27.18
CA ARG A 696 -25.02 -29.68 -25.88
C ARG A 696 -24.07 -30.88 -25.91
N LEU A 697 -24.48 -31.98 -26.55
CA LEU A 697 -23.65 -33.18 -26.67
C LEU A 697 -22.39 -32.90 -27.50
N ILE A 698 -22.51 -32.18 -28.61
CA ILE A 698 -21.36 -31.75 -29.43
C ILE A 698 -20.42 -30.87 -28.60
N THR A 699 -20.95 -29.91 -27.83
CA THR A 699 -20.17 -29.03 -26.95
C THR A 699 -19.41 -29.83 -25.90
N HIS A 700 -20.04 -30.83 -25.27
CA HIS A 700 -19.36 -31.74 -24.34
C HIS A 700 -18.29 -32.59 -25.03
N LEU A 701 -18.51 -33.06 -26.26
CA LEU A 701 -17.50 -33.81 -27.02
C LEU A 701 -16.27 -32.95 -27.33
N TYR A 702 -16.46 -31.68 -27.67
CA TYR A 702 -15.35 -30.75 -27.84
C TYR A 702 -14.61 -30.50 -26.52
N GLN A 703 -15.32 -30.25 -25.43
CA GLN A 703 -14.72 -30.09 -24.09
C GLN A 703 -13.91 -31.33 -23.65
N LEU A 704 -14.34 -32.53 -24.06
CA LEU A 704 -13.68 -33.78 -23.72
C LEU A 704 -12.31 -33.94 -24.41
N GLN A 705 -12.07 -33.28 -25.55
CA GLN A 705 -10.76 -33.28 -26.21
C GLN A 705 -9.68 -32.65 -25.30
N ASP A 706 -10.06 -31.67 -24.48
CA ASP A 706 -9.17 -30.95 -23.56
C ASP A 706 -9.14 -31.56 -22.14
N LEU A 707 -9.75 -32.73 -21.92
CA LEU A 707 -9.83 -33.35 -20.58
C LEU A 707 -8.43 -33.63 -19.99
N PHE A 708 -7.49 -34.11 -20.80
CA PHE A 708 -6.15 -34.46 -20.32
C PHE A 708 -5.33 -33.23 -19.92
N SER A 709 -5.42 -32.13 -20.67
CA SER A 709 -4.78 -30.86 -20.31
C SER A 709 -5.40 -30.27 -19.05
N TYR A 710 -6.73 -30.32 -18.93
CA TYR A 710 -7.45 -29.92 -17.71
C TYR A 710 -7.00 -30.73 -16.48
N ILE A 711 -6.90 -32.06 -16.58
CA ILE A 711 -6.48 -32.92 -15.45
C ILE A 711 -5.04 -32.59 -15.04
N ALA A 712 -4.11 -32.46 -15.99
CA ALA A 712 -2.73 -32.10 -15.70
C ALA A 712 -2.62 -30.75 -14.97
N THR A 713 -3.40 -29.77 -15.43
CA THR A 713 -3.56 -28.44 -14.81
C THR A 713 -4.09 -28.53 -13.39
N TYR A 714 -5.18 -29.27 -13.21
CA TYR A 714 -5.84 -29.44 -11.93
C TYR A 714 -4.89 -30.07 -10.92
N ILE A 715 -4.13 -31.09 -11.33
CA ILE A 715 -3.09 -31.69 -10.48
C ILE A 715 -2.05 -30.65 -10.11
N ASN A 716 -1.58 -29.84 -11.06
CA ASN A 716 -0.61 -28.79 -10.78
C ASN A 716 -1.14 -27.77 -9.76
N HIS A 717 -2.33 -27.17 -9.99
CA HIS A 717 -2.96 -26.24 -9.03
C HIS A 717 -3.26 -26.90 -7.67
N PHE A 718 -3.67 -28.16 -7.68
CA PHE A 718 -3.91 -28.90 -6.46
C PHE A 718 -2.61 -29.04 -5.66
N VAL A 719 -1.48 -29.34 -6.31
CA VAL A 719 -0.18 -29.49 -5.64
C VAL A 719 0.41 -28.13 -5.24
N THR A 720 0.38 -27.12 -6.10
CA THR A 720 1.03 -25.82 -5.85
C THR A 720 0.20 -24.88 -4.99
N GLY A 721 -1.13 -25.06 -4.94
CA GLY A 721 -2.04 -24.14 -4.27
C GLY A 721 -2.23 -22.78 -4.98
N ASP A 722 -1.55 -22.56 -6.10
CA ASP A 722 -1.59 -21.31 -6.85
C ASP A 722 -2.77 -21.30 -7.84
N TYR A 723 -3.92 -20.80 -7.39
CA TYR A 723 -5.11 -20.58 -8.23
C TYR A 723 -5.09 -19.23 -8.96
N SER A 724 -4.05 -18.41 -8.75
CA SER A 724 -3.87 -17.13 -9.45
C SER A 724 -3.18 -17.31 -10.80
N SER A 725 -2.48 -18.43 -10.98
CA SER A 725 -1.83 -18.76 -12.23
C SER A 725 -2.84 -19.02 -13.37
N PRO A 726 -2.57 -18.51 -14.58
CA PRO A 726 -3.41 -18.75 -15.73
C PRO A 726 -3.46 -20.26 -16.04
N SER A 727 -4.67 -20.82 -16.16
CA SER A 727 -4.87 -22.19 -16.66
C SER A 727 -4.04 -22.40 -17.95
N PRO A 728 -3.27 -23.50 -18.10
CA PRO A 728 -2.22 -23.71 -19.09
C PRO A 728 -2.79 -24.11 -20.45
N PHE A 729 -3.98 -23.61 -20.81
CA PHE A 729 -4.51 -23.63 -22.18
C PHE A 729 -3.67 -22.77 -23.15
N THR A 730 -2.37 -22.61 -22.89
CA THR A 730 -1.39 -22.11 -23.86
C THR A 730 -0.90 -23.31 -24.66
N SER A 731 -1.34 -23.40 -25.92
CA SER A 731 -0.44 -23.93 -26.93
C SER A 731 0.85 -23.11 -26.85
N SER A 732 2.00 -23.75 -27.07
CA SER A 732 3.32 -23.13 -27.00
C SER A 732 3.55 -21.99 -28.02
N HIS A 733 2.53 -21.55 -28.74
CA HIS A 733 2.60 -20.52 -29.77
C HIS A 733 2.29 -19.08 -29.29
N ASP A 734 1.66 -18.87 -28.14
CA ASP A 734 1.26 -17.51 -27.68
C ASP A 734 1.78 -17.16 -26.27
N LYS A 735 3.05 -17.42 -25.98
CA LYS A 735 3.68 -16.92 -24.74
C LYS A 735 3.80 -15.39 -24.68
N ASN A 736 3.59 -14.68 -25.81
CA ASN A 736 3.76 -13.24 -25.93
C ASN A 736 2.47 -12.42 -25.75
N GLN A 737 1.30 -13.05 -25.58
CA GLN A 737 0.03 -12.37 -25.28
C GLN A 737 -0.66 -13.05 -24.10
N GLN A 738 -0.36 -12.62 -22.87
CA GLN A 738 -1.20 -12.94 -21.72
C GLN A 738 -2.55 -12.23 -21.90
N GLY A 739 -3.57 -12.93 -22.42
CA GLY A 739 -4.91 -12.37 -22.56
C GLY A 739 -5.45 -11.78 -21.25
N LEU A 740 -6.27 -10.72 -21.38
CA LEU A 740 -6.98 -10.08 -20.27
C LEU A 740 -8.29 -10.84 -20.01
N TYR A 741 -8.25 -11.76 -19.05
CA TYR A 741 -9.42 -12.53 -18.63
C TYR A 741 -9.46 -12.65 -17.10
N ARG A 742 -10.66 -12.87 -16.60
CA ARG A 742 -11.00 -13.06 -15.21
C ARG A 742 -10.47 -14.39 -14.68
N ASP A 743 -9.95 -14.37 -13.46
CA ASP A 743 -9.59 -15.55 -12.66
C ASP A 743 -10.83 -16.24 -12.08
N THR A 744 -10.67 -17.44 -11.52
CA THR A 744 -11.81 -18.24 -11.00
C THR A 744 -12.57 -17.56 -9.87
N PHE A 745 -11.88 -16.75 -9.05
CA PHE A 745 -12.44 -16.10 -7.88
C PHE A 745 -12.76 -14.61 -8.11
N GLY A 746 -12.45 -14.07 -9.29
CA GLY A 746 -12.71 -12.67 -9.64
C GLY A 746 -11.84 -11.68 -8.85
N PHE A 747 -10.64 -12.07 -8.44
CA PHE A 747 -9.65 -11.16 -7.85
C PHE A 747 -8.94 -10.31 -8.92
N ARG A 748 -8.80 -10.85 -10.13
CA ARG A 748 -8.19 -10.17 -11.28
C ARG A 748 -9.23 -9.31 -11.97
N LYS A 749 -9.08 -8.00 -11.79
CA LYS A 749 -9.92 -6.95 -12.36
C LYS A 749 -9.04 -5.85 -12.95
N LEU A 750 -9.64 -4.98 -13.74
CA LEU A 750 -9.01 -3.74 -14.18
C LEU A 750 -9.47 -2.59 -13.30
N LEU A 751 -8.53 -1.84 -12.74
CA LEU A 751 -8.77 -0.58 -12.07
C LEU A 751 -8.62 0.55 -13.07
N ILE A 752 -9.71 1.24 -13.37
CA ILE A 752 -9.70 2.35 -14.30
C ILE A 752 -9.66 3.65 -13.50
N PHE A 753 -8.56 4.37 -13.60
CA PHE A 753 -8.35 5.67 -12.99
C PHE A 753 -8.64 6.78 -13.99
N VAL A 754 -9.35 7.80 -13.50
CA VAL A 754 -9.56 9.06 -14.18
C VAL A 754 -8.63 10.09 -13.58
N THR A 755 -7.73 10.63 -14.40
CA THR A 755 -6.95 11.83 -14.08
C THR A 755 -7.48 12.97 -14.96
N PRO A 756 -7.18 14.25 -14.64
CA PRO A 756 -7.74 15.39 -15.37
C PRO A 756 -7.61 15.30 -16.90
N LYS A 757 -6.53 14.70 -17.41
CA LYS A 757 -6.25 14.64 -18.87
C LYS A 757 -6.11 13.22 -19.44
N LYS A 758 -6.23 12.18 -18.60
CA LYS A 758 -5.86 10.81 -18.99
C LYS A 758 -6.72 9.77 -18.28
N LEU A 759 -6.96 8.66 -18.98
CA LEU A 759 -7.47 7.43 -18.39
C LEU A 759 -6.35 6.42 -18.31
N VAL A 760 -6.23 5.73 -17.17
CA VAL A 760 -5.19 4.72 -16.93
C VAL A 760 -5.85 3.47 -16.39
N ALA A 761 -5.55 2.30 -16.97
CA ALA A 761 -6.04 1.02 -16.49
C ALA A 761 -4.92 0.20 -15.86
N LEU A 762 -5.07 -0.15 -14.58
CA LEU A 762 -4.14 -1.01 -13.85
C LEU A 762 -4.72 -2.42 -13.66
N ASN A 763 -3.88 -3.45 -13.68
CA ASN A 763 -4.27 -4.82 -13.36
C ASN A 763 -4.08 -5.11 -11.86
N THR A 764 -5.13 -5.57 -11.18
CA THR A 764 -5.06 -5.87 -9.73
C THR A 764 -4.12 -7.02 -9.38
N ALA A 765 -3.91 -8.00 -10.26
CA ALA A 765 -3.10 -9.19 -9.97
C ALA A 765 -1.60 -9.01 -10.21
N ASN A 766 -1.21 -8.22 -11.23
CA ASN A 766 0.20 -8.01 -11.60
C ASN A 766 0.81 -6.81 -10.86
N LYS A 767 0.65 -6.72 -9.54
CA LYS A 767 1.18 -5.61 -8.72
C LYS A 767 0.83 -4.20 -9.25
N GLY A 768 -0.37 -4.05 -9.80
CA GLY A 768 -0.83 -2.76 -10.34
C GLY A 768 -0.16 -2.32 -11.64
N GLU A 769 0.31 -3.26 -12.47
CA GLU A 769 0.88 -2.96 -13.79
C GLU A 769 -0.13 -2.21 -14.69
N VAL A 770 0.35 -1.18 -15.39
CA VAL A 770 -0.44 -0.41 -16.37
C VAL A 770 -0.67 -1.27 -17.60
N VAL A 771 -1.93 -1.62 -17.86
CA VAL A 771 -2.34 -2.42 -19.03
C VAL A 771 -2.46 -1.56 -20.27
N TRP A 772 -3.12 -0.41 -20.12
CA TRP A 772 -3.24 0.59 -21.16
C TRP A 772 -3.44 1.97 -20.53
N SER A 773 -3.12 3.00 -21.30
CA SER A 773 -3.41 4.37 -20.91
C SER A 773 -3.79 5.19 -22.14
N ARG A 774 -4.64 6.19 -21.95
CA ARG A 774 -5.13 7.03 -23.05
C ARG A 774 -5.19 8.49 -22.62
N TYR A 775 -4.45 9.32 -23.33
CA TYR A 775 -4.39 10.75 -23.13
C TYR A 775 -5.42 11.46 -24.01
N PHE A 776 -6.17 12.39 -23.41
CA PHE A 776 -7.23 13.15 -24.09
C PHE A 776 -6.82 14.60 -24.42
N GLY A 777 -5.67 15.06 -23.95
CA GLY A 777 -5.05 16.33 -24.40
C GLY A 777 -5.95 17.54 -24.32
N ASP A 778 -5.94 18.37 -25.39
CA ASP A 778 -6.75 19.59 -25.53
C ASP A 778 -8.19 19.32 -25.99
N TYR A 779 -8.56 18.06 -26.27
CA TYR A 779 -9.92 17.72 -26.71
C TYR A 779 -10.95 17.83 -25.59
N VAL A 780 -10.49 17.78 -24.34
CA VAL A 780 -11.30 17.83 -23.14
C VAL A 780 -10.59 18.74 -22.14
N THR A 781 -11.32 19.67 -21.53
CA THR A 781 -10.77 20.61 -20.54
C THR A 781 -10.20 19.86 -19.34
N ASP A 782 -11.06 19.15 -18.60
CA ASP A 782 -10.71 18.26 -17.51
C ASP A 782 -11.75 17.12 -17.38
N LEU A 783 -11.28 15.88 -17.31
CA LEU A 783 -12.08 14.70 -17.00
C LEU A 783 -12.44 14.69 -15.52
N THR A 784 -13.71 14.45 -15.20
CA THR A 784 -14.24 14.50 -13.83
C THR A 784 -14.82 13.18 -13.36
N GLN A 785 -15.51 12.45 -14.25
CA GLN A 785 -16.25 11.24 -13.89
C GLN A 785 -16.10 10.13 -14.93
N ILE A 786 -16.24 8.89 -14.49
CA ILE A 786 -16.33 7.71 -15.35
C ILE A 786 -17.51 6.82 -14.96
N PHE A 787 -18.18 6.28 -15.97
CA PHE A 787 -19.24 5.29 -15.82
C PHE A 787 -18.93 4.06 -16.67
N ILE A 788 -19.00 2.89 -16.04
CA ILE A 788 -19.04 1.62 -16.74
C ILE A 788 -20.50 1.38 -17.15
N VAL A 789 -20.82 1.62 -18.41
CA VAL A 789 -22.19 1.48 -18.95
C VAL A 789 -22.45 0.07 -19.49
N ARG A 790 -21.40 -0.66 -19.88
CA ARG A 790 -21.50 -2.07 -20.25
C ARG A 790 -20.26 -2.79 -19.77
N THR A 791 -20.44 -3.88 -19.02
CA THR A 791 -19.35 -4.78 -18.64
C THR A 791 -18.97 -5.68 -19.82
N ALA A 792 -17.82 -6.35 -19.74
CA ALA A 792 -17.41 -7.25 -20.80
C ALA A 792 -18.37 -8.45 -20.89
N MET A 793 -19.08 -8.56 -22.00
CA MET A 793 -19.91 -9.72 -22.36
C MET A 793 -19.25 -10.46 -23.51
N ILE A 794 -19.61 -11.72 -23.73
CA ILE A 794 -19.00 -12.56 -24.76
C ILE A 794 -19.18 -11.98 -26.16
N LYS A 795 -20.37 -11.45 -26.44
CA LYS A 795 -20.71 -10.83 -27.73
C LYS A 795 -20.30 -9.36 -27.84
N TYR A 796 -20.28 -8.65 -26.72
CA TYR A 796 -20.19 -7.20 -26.71
C TYR A 796 -19.00 -6.72 -25.86
N PRO A 797 -18.10 -5.90 -26.42
CA PRO A 797 -16.99 -5.36 -25.66
C PRO A 797 -17.49 -4.44 -24.53
N PRO A 798 -16.72 -4.31 -23.44
CA PRO A 798 -17.04 -3.35 -22.38
C PRO A 798 -17.06 -1.92 -22.95
N VAL A 799 -17.98 -1.10 -22.44
CA VAL A 799 -18.10 0.31 -22.84
C VAL A 799 -17.96 1.18 -21.61
N LEU A 800 -17.02 2.11 -21.71
CA LEU A 800 -16.68 3.10 -20.70
C LEU A 800 -17.06 4.47 -21.23
N VAL A 801 -17.77 5.25 -20.42
CA VAL A 801 -18.11 6.64 -20.72
C VAL A 801 -17.38 7.51 -19.71
N ALA A 802 -16.44 8.31 -20.18
CA ALA A 802 -15.76 9.32 -19.39
C ALA A 802 -16.35 10.69 -19.71
N ILE A 803 -16.61 11.49 -18.68
CA ILE A 803 -17.19 12.83 -18.82
C ILE A 803 -16.13 13.86 -18.49
N GLY A 804 -15.93 14.78 -19.44
CA GLY A 804 -15.20 16.01 -19.22
C GLY A 804 -16.16 17.17 -19.01
N MET A 805 -15.85 18.05 -18.07
CA MET A 805 -16.61 19.27 -17.83
C MET A 805 -15.74 20.48 -18.15
N GLU A 806 -16.25 21.37 -18.99
CA GLU A 806 -15.75 22.75 -19.04
C GLU A 806 -16.22 23.45 -17.76
N SER A 807 -15.36 24.26 -17.15
CA SER A 807 -15.42 24.75 -15.76
C SER A 807 -16.72 25.49 -15.34
N GLU A 808 -17.67 25.65 -16.25
CA GLU A 808 -18.97 26.25 -16.00
C GLU A 808 -20.16 25.27 -16.03
N LEU A 809 -20.04 24.04 -16.54
CA LEU A 809 -21.18 23.13 -16.76
C LEU A 809 -21.37 22.11 -15.62
N ASN A 810 -22.20 22.47 -14.64
CA ASN A 810 -22.67 21.58 -13.56
C ASN A 810 -23.74 20.57 -14.03
N ALA A 811 -23.47 19.81 -15.10
CA ALA A 811 -24.40 18.76 -15.53
C ALA A 811 -24.37 17.58 -14.53
N LYS A 812 -25.53 17.14 -14.03
CA LYS A 812 -25.61 15.96 -13.14
C LYS A 812 -25.95 14.72 -13.95
N ILE A 813 -25.23 13.63 -13.71
CA ILE A 813 -25.36 12.39 -14.49
C ILE A 813 -25.80 11.26 -13.59
N TYR A 814 -26.80 10.50 -14.05
CA TYR A 814 -27.37 9.37 -13.34
C TYR A 814 -27.28 8.12 -14.20
N LYS A 815 -26.61 7.07 -13.71
CA LYS A 815 -26.67 5.75 -14.32
C LYS A 815 -28.00 5.08 -13.95
N LEU A 816 -28.81 4.79 -14.96
CA LEU A 816 -30.13 4.19 -14.75
C LEU A 816 -30.05 2.66 -14.76
N PRO A 817 -30.94 1.96 -14.03
CA PRO A 817 -31.00 0.49 -14.00
C PRO A 817 -31.72 -0.09 -15.23
N ILE A 818 -31.62 0.59 -16.38
CA ILE A 818 -32.23 0.18 -17.63
C ILE A 818 -31.14 -0.01 -18.68
N GLU A 819 -31.36 -0.95 -19.58
CA GLU A 819 -30.47 -1.24 -20.70
C GLU A 819 -31.20 -0.94 -22.01
N GLU A 820 -30.42 -0.46 -22.96
CA GLU A 820 -30.86 -0.34 -24.34
C GLU A 820 -30.99 -1.76 -24.96
N PRO A 821 -32.09 -2.08 -25.68
CA PRO A 821 -32.39 -3.46 -26.08
C PRO A 821 -31.38 -4.11 -27.04
N GLU A 822 -30.77 -3.35 -27.95
CA GLU A 822 -29.93 -3.91 -29.03
C GLU A 822 -28.48 -4.14 -28.57
N GLU A 823 -27.88 -3.15 -27.93
CA GLU A 823 -26.48 -3.18 -27.50
C GLU A 823 -26.30 -3.55 -26.03
N ARG A 824 -27.38 -3.66 -25.25
CA ARG A 824 -27.34 -3.96 -23.80
C ARG A 824 -26.49 -2.96 -23.01
N THR A 825 -26.50 -1.71 -23.46
CA THR A 825 -25.77 -0.62 -22.82
C THR A 825 -26.68 0.05 -21.79
N HIS A 826 -26.20 0.24 -20.55
CA HIS A 826 -26.96 0.97 -19.54
C HIS A 826 -27.18 2.43 -19.96
N VAL A 827 -28.40 2.91 -19.78
CA VAL A 827 -28.75 4.30 -20.14
C VAL A 827 -28.26 5.25 -19.04
N LEU A 828 -27.58 6.31 -19.44
CA LEU A 828 -27.23 7.44 -18.58
C LEU A 828 -28.20 8.59 -18.83
N ALA A 829 -28.75 9.17 -17.76
CA ALA A 829 -29.51 10.41 -17.82
C ALA A 829 -28.59 11.60 -17.48
N LEU A 830 -28.45 12.54 -18.41
CA LEU A 830 -27.69 13.77 -18.25
C LEU A 830 -28.65 14.94 -18.04
N VAL A 831 -28.54 15.60 -16.90
CA VAL A 831 -29.35 16.78 -16.56
C VAL A 831 -28.52 18.03 -16.82
N ASP A 832 -28.99 18.86 -17.74
CA ASP A 832 -28.37 20.15 -18.08
C ASP A 832 -28.80 21.27 -17.09
N LYS A 833 -28.15 22.44 -17.15
CA LYS A 833 -28.47 23.63 -16.35
C LYS A 833 -29.91 24.10 -16.49
N GLU A 834 -30.50 23.93 -17.68
CA GLU A 834 -31.92 24.22 -17.94
C GLU A 834 -32.87 23.15 -17.36
N LEU A 835 -32.36 22.20 -16.59
CA LEU A 835 -33.11 21.07 -16.01
C LEU A 835 -33.73 20.14 -17.07
N LYS A 836 -33.19 20.16 -18.28
CA LYS A 836 -33.54 19.26 -19.37
C LYS A 836 -32.76 17.96 -19.26
N VAL A 837 -33.42 16.83 -19.51
CA VAL A 837 -32.83 15.50 -19.40
C VAL A 837 -32.53 14.93 -20.78
N TYR A 838 -31.26 14.68 -21.03
CA TYR A 838 -30.74 13.95 -22.18
C TYR A 838 -30.41 12.51 -21.79
N LEU A 839 -30.41 11.61 -22.77
CA LEU A 839 -30.09 10.20 -22.54
C LEU A 839 -28.88 9.79 -23.38
N TYR A 840 -28.00 8.99 -22.80
CA TYR A 840 -26.94 8.30 -23.54
C TYR A 840 -27.11 6.79 -23.38
N PRO A 841 -27.06 5.99 -24.46
CA PRO A 841 -26.91 6.42 -25.86
C PRO A 841 -28.20 7.06 -26.41
N GLU A 842 -28.07 7.97 -27.38
CA GLU A 842 -29.19 8.66 -28.03
C GLU A 842 -29.88 7.79 -29.09
N THR A 843 -30.26 6.55 -28.73
CA THR A 843 -30.96 5.63 -29.62
C THR A 843 -32.46 5.62 -29.35
N LEU A 844 -33.27 5.31 -30.37
CA LEU A 844 -34.72 5.16 -30.21
C LEU A 844 -35.07 4.04 -29.20
N GLY A 845 -34.25 2.98 -29.16
CA GLY A 845 -34.35 1.89 -28.18
C GLY A 845 -34.17 2.38 -26.75
N ALA A 846 -33.16 3.21 -26.48
CA ALA A 846 -32.91 3.78 -25.15
C ALA A 846 -34.04 4.72 -24.71
N VAL A 847 -34.54 5.58 -25.61
CA VAL A 847 -35.66 6.48 -25.34
C VAL A 847 -36.94 5.70 -25.03
N LYS A 848 -37.23 4.64 -25.78
CA LYS A 848 -38.38 3.77 -25.53
C LYS A 848 -38.27 3.04 -24.19
N ALA A 849 -37.11 2.44 -23.91
CA ALA A 849 -36.84 1.76 -22.64
C ALA A 849 -36.97 2.72 -21.44
N PHE A 850 -36.44 3.94 -21.55
CA PHE A 850 -36.60 4.97 -20.52
C PHE A 850 -38.06 5.38 -20.31
N LYS A 851 -38.83 5.55 -21.39
CA LYS A 851 -40.25 5.91 -21.31
C LYS A 851 -41.08 4.81 -20.67
N ASP A 852 -40.87 3.55 -21.06
CA ASP A 852 -41.56 2.39 -20.48
C ASP A 852 -41.24 2.27 -18.98
N PHE A 853 -39.97 2.45 -18.61
CA PHE A 853 -39.53 2.51 -17.22
C PHE A 853 -40.19 3.65 -16.46
N ALA A 854 -40.12 4.87 -16.98
CA ALA A 854 -40.55 6.06 -16.27
C ALA A 854 -42.09 6.22 -16.22
N LEU A 855 -42.84 5.53 -17.09
CA LEU A 855 -44.29 5.34 -16.98
C LEU A 855 -44.66 4.35 -15.86
N SER A 856 -43.85 3.30 -15.65
CA SER A 856 -44.08 2.32 -14.57
C SER A 856 -43.70 2.87 -13.18
N SER A 857 -42.59 3.61 -13.10
CA SER A 857 -42.10 4.27 -11.90
C SER A 857 -41.57 5.66 -12.27
N PRO A 858 -42.19 6.76 -11.81
CA PRO A 858 -41.73 8.11 -12.18
C PRO A 858 -40.26 8.31 -11.84
N PHE A 859 -39.50 8.87 -12.78
CA PHE A 859 -38.10 9.17 -12.58
C PHE A 859 -37.93 10.48 -11.80
N TYR A 860 -37.30 10.39 -10.63
CA TYR A 860 -36.96 11.53 -9.77
C TYR A 860 -35.45 11.74 -9.77
N PHE A 861 -35.01 12.99 -9.78
CA PHE A 861 -33.61 13.34 -9.59
C PHE A 861 -33.48 14.53 -8.64
N THR A 862 -32.32 14.64 -7.99
CA THR A 862 -32.07 15.71 -7.00
C THR A 862 -30.82 16.50 -7.29
N LEU A 863 -30.95 17.81 -7.25
CA LEU A 863 -29.81 18.70 -7.30
C LEU A 863 -29.48 19.11 -5.86
N ILE A 864 -28.31 18.69 -5.42
CA ILE A 864 -27.73 19.08 -4.14
C ILE A 864 -26.59 20.03 -4.48
N ASP A 865 -26.56 21.18 -3.83
CA ASP A 865 -25.40 22.07 -3.91
C ASP A 865 -24.13 21.33 -3.49
N ALA A 866 -22.98 21.78 -4.00
CA ALA A 866 -21.68 21.29 -3.56
C ALA A 866 -21.43 21.62 -2.08
N ILE A 867 -20.38 21.03 -1.50
CA ILE A 867 -19.92 21.34 -0.14
C ILE A 867 -19.75 22.86 0.00
N GLY A 868 -20.31 23.44 1.06
CA GLY A 868 -20.40 24.88 1.31
C GLY A 868 -21.70 25.54 0.83
N GLY A 869 -22.50 24.85 0.01
CA GLY A 869 -23.82 25.30 -0.43
C GLY A 869 -24.92 25.10 0.62
N LYS A 870 -26.17 25.40 0.22
CA LYS A 870 -27.32 25.49 1.14
C LYS A 870 -28.64 24.97 0.58
N HIS A 871 -28.71 24.74 -0.71
CA HIS A 871 -29.94 24.38 -1.39
C HIS A 871 -29.93 22.91 -1.82
N LEU A 872 -31.10 22.30 -1.67
CA LEU A 872 -31.40 20.95 -2.12
C LEU A 872 -32.76 20.98 -2.80
N ALA A 873 -32.84 20.52 -4.05
CA ALA A 873 -34.09 20.51 -4.80
C ALA A 873 -34.33 19.15 -5.45
N GLY A 874 -35.58 18.69 -5.39
CA GLY A 874 -36.06 17.48 -6.05
C GLY A 874 -36.92 17.79 -7.25
N TYR A 875 -36.65 17.08 -8.34
CA TYR A 875 -37.32 17.24 -9.62
C TYR A 875 -37.89 15.91 -10.10
N ARG A 876 -38.92 15.99 -10.94
CA ARG A 876 -39.50 14.84 -11.64
C ARG A 876 -39.54 15.13 -13.13
N VAL A 877 -39.20 14.12 -13.92
CA VAL A 877 -39.30 14.19 -15.38
C VAL A 877 -40.76 14.03 -15.81
N GLU A 878 -41.21 14.93 -16.69
CA GLU A 878 -42.54 14.89 -17.29
C GLU A 878 -42.51 14.10 -18.60
N LEU A 879 -43.47 13.17 -18.75
CA LEU A 879 -43.58 12.31 -19.92
C LEU A 879 -44.91 12.57 -20.62
N LEU A 880 -44.86 13.24 -21.76
CA LEU A 880 -46.00 13.36 -22.66
C LEU A 880 -46.10 12.11 -23.54
N GLN A 881 -47.28 11.50 -23.61
CA GLN A 881 -47.49 10.21 -24.30
C GLN A 881 -47.07 10.23 -25.78
N SER A 882 -47.11 11.38 -26.46
CA SER A 882 -46.74 11.53 -27.87
C SER A 882 -45.25 11.82 -28.12
N ASN A 883 -44.46 12.16 -27.10
CA ASN A 883 -43.09 12.63 -27.29
C ASN A 883 -42.09 11.45 -27.19
N TYR A 884 -41.28 11.26 -28.23
CA TYR A 884 -40.11 10.37 -28.29
C TYR A 884 -38.84 11.15 -28.67
N THR A 885 -38.91 12.49 -28.67
CA THR A 885 -37.78 13.36 -28.97
C THR A 885 -37.15 13.86 -27.67
N LEU A 886 -35.83 13.80 -27.60
CA LEU A 886 -35.03 14.42 -26.55
C LEU A 886 -34.94 15.94 -26.80
N PRO A 887 -34.76 16.76 -25.74
CA PRO A 887 -34.68 16.38 -24.32
C PRO A 887 -36.05 16.24 -23.64
N PHE A 888 -36.09 15.55 -22.49
CA PHE A 888 -37.27 15.53 -21.63
C PHE A 888 -37.30 16.74 -20.69
N GLU A 889 -38.49 17.31 -20.49
CA GLU A 889 -38.71 18.40 -19.54
C GLU A 889 -38.85 17.86 -18.11
N SER A 890 -38.47 18.67 -17.12
CA SER A 890 -38.59 18.32 -15.71
C SER A 890 -39.28 19.43 -14.92
N ASN A 891 -40.01 19.03 -13.89
CA ASN A 891 -40.74 19.92 -12.99
C ASN A 891 -40.15 19.85 -11.58
N LEU A 892 -40.06 21.00 -10.93
CA LEU A 892 -39.69 21.10 -9.52
C LEU A 892 -40.81 20.53 -8.64
N LEU A 893 -40.47 19.62 -7.73
CA LEU A 893 -41.42 19.04 -6.79
C LEU A 893 -41.32 19.65 -5.39
N TRP A 894 -40.09 19.77 -4.90
CA TRP A 894 -39.82 20.26 -3.56
C TRP A 894 -38.43 20.91 -3.56
N ALA A 895 -38.25 21.89 -2.69
CA ALA A 895 -36.96 22.53 -2.45
C ALA A 895 -36.80 22.74 -0.94
N ILE A 896 -35.64 22.35 -0.42
CA ILE A 896 -35.20 22.58 0.94
C ILE A 896 -34.05 23.58 0.87
N SER A 897 -34.16 24.65 1.64
CA SER A 897 -33.05 25.56 1.91
C SER A 897 -32.69 25.43 3.38
N PHE A 898 -31.43 25.12 3.67
CA PHE A 898 -30.92 25.13 5.04
C PHE A 898 -30.88 26.57 5.57
N PRO A 899 -30.91 26.77 6.91
CA PRO A 899 -30.75 28.07 7.55
C PRO A 899 -29.53 28.87 7.03
N ASP A 900 -29.61 30.20 7.09
CA ASP A 900 -28.58 31.07 6.51
C ASP A 900 -27.20 30.97 7.19
N ASP A 901 -27.17 30.54 8.43
CA ASP A 901 -25.99 30.27 9.25
C ASP A 901 -25.40 28.87 9.01
N GLU A 902 -26.15 27.97 8.36
CA GLU A 902 -25.72 26.61 8.03
C GLU A 902 -25.12 26.51 6.63
N ARG A 903 -24.14 25.60 6.48
CA ARG A 903 -23.58 25.19 5.19
C ARG A 903 -23.35 23.69 5.15
N ILE A 904 -23.55 23.08 3.98
CA ILE A 904 -23.32 21.64 3.79
C ILE A 904 -21.83 21.33 3.98
N ALA A 905 -21.51 20.45 4.93
CA ALA A 905 -20.16 19.97 5.19
C ALA A 905 -19.89 18.61 4.54
N ALA A 906 -20.85 17.68 4.61
CA ALA A 906 -20.69 16.33 4.09
C ALA A 906 -22.02 15.71 3.63
N ILE A 907 -21.97 14.83 2.63
CA ILE A 907 -23.14 14.15 2.06
C ILE A 907 -22.81 12.66 1.93
N ALA A 908 -23.68 11.80 2.44
CA ALA A 908 -23.63 10.37 2.18
C ALA A 908 -24.87 9.92 1.38
N LYS A 909 -24.61 9.08 0.39
CA LYS A 909 -25.63 8.39 -0.40
C LYS A 909 -25.37 6.90 -0.33
N ARG A 910 -26.45 6.11 -0.30
CA ARG A 910 -26.35 4.67 -0.41
C ARG A 910 -25.84 4.25 -1.80
N ASN A 911 -24.95 3.27 -1.86
CA ASN A 911 -24.49 2.71 -3.13
C ASN A 911 -25.63 1.92 -3.81
N PRO A 912 -26.04 2.26 -5.05
CA PRO A 912 -27.12 1.56 -5.75
C PRO A 912 -26.85 0.07 -6.03
N HIS A 913 -25.58 -0.33 -6.07
CA HIS A 913 -25.17 -1.72 -6.33
C HIS A 913 -25.04 -2.58 -5.07
N GLU A 914 -25.29 -1.99 -3.89
CA GLU A 914 -25.22 -2.68 -2.62
C GLU A 914 -26.34 -3.71 -2.46
N LYS A 915 -26.00 -4.92 -2.03
CA LYS A 915 -26.97 -5.97 -1.68
C LYS A 915 -27.13 -6.11 -0.18
N VAL A 916 -28.35 -6.42 0.23
CA VAL A 916 -28.75 -6.62 1.63
C VAL A 916 -29.21 -8.07 1.79
N ALA A 917 -28.49 -8.86 2.58
CA ALA A 917 -28.78 -10.28 2.76
C ALA A 917 -30.00 -10.54 3.67
N SER A 918 -30.16 -9.74 4.72
CA SER A 918 -31.24 -9.92 5.71
C SER A 918 -32.01 -8.62 5.94
N LEU A 919 -33.34 -8.70 5.86
CA LEU A 919 -34.28 -7.61 6.10
C LEU A 919 -34.40 -7.22 7.58
N GLY A 920 -34.02 -8.10 8.49
CA GLY A 920 -34.12 -7.87 9.94
C GLY A 920 -32.93 -8.44 10.70
N ARG A 921 -32.78 -8.02 11.96
CA ARG A 921 -31.81 -8.57 12.89
C ARG A 921 -32.55 -9.38 13.95
N VAL A 922 -32.16 -10.64 14.12
CA VAL A 922 -32.69 -11.52 15.16
C VAL A 922 -32.02 -11.17 16.48
N LEU A 923 -32.81 -11.05 17.54
CA LEU A 923 -32.39 -10.77 18.90
C LEU A 923 -32.19 -12.06 19.71
N GLY A 924 -31.59 -11.96 20.90
CA GLY A 924 -31.35 -13.12 21.78
C GLY A 924 -32.64 -13.89 22.13
N ASP A 925 -33.73 -13.16 22.36
CA ASP A 925 -35.07 -13.71 22.62
C ASP A 925 -35.79 -14.27 21.37
N ARG A 926 -35.09 -14.35 20.23
CA ARG A 926 -35.59 -14.80 18.91
C ARG A 926 -36.61 -13.86 18.24
N SER A 927 -36.88 -12.71 18.83
CA SER A 927 -37.63 -11.66 18.15
C SER A 927 -36.78 -10.98 17.07
N VAL A 928 -37.42 -10.20 16.19
CA VAL A 928 -36.76 -9.56 15.05
C VAL A 928 -36.97 -8.05 15.07
N LEU A 929 -35.87 -7.31 14.90
CA LEU A 929 -35.92 -5.89 14.54
C LEU A 929 -35.78 -5.74 13.04
N TYR A 930 -36.82 -5.25 12.38
CA TYR A 930 -36.81 -5.00 10.94
C TYR A 930 -36.05 -3.74 10.60
N LYS A 931 -35.12 -3.84 9.64
CA LYS A 931 -34.23 -2.75 9.23
C LYS A 931 -35.00 -1.77 8.35
N TYR A 932 -34.77 -0.48 8.55
CA TYR A 932 -35.32 0.53 7.67
C TYR A 932 -34.44 0.70 6.42
N LEU A 933 -34.90 0.17 5.28
CA LEU A 933 -34.11 0.05 4.04
C LEU A 933 -34.62 0.98 2.93
N ASN A 934 -34.58 2.30 3.16
CA ASN A 934 -34.95 3.27 2.13
C ASN A 934 -33.81 3.46 1.09
N PRO A 935 -33.99 3.09 -0.19
CA PRO A 935 -32.98 3.29 -1.24
C PRO A 935 -32.83 4.77 -1.66
N HIS A 936 -33.77 5.62 -1.29
CA HIS A 936 -33.82 7.05 -1.59
C HIS A 936 -33.46 7.91 -0.37
N LEU A 937 -32.80 7.34 0.63
CA LEU A 937 -32.32 8.07 1.79
C LEU A 937 -30.97 8.72 1.49
N VAL A 938 -30.86 10.00 1.79
CA VAL A 938 -29.60 10.76 1.78
C VAL A 938 -29.36 11.37 3.15
N ALA A 939 -28.16 11.20 3.67
CA ALA A 939 -27.73 11.83 4.90
C ALA A 939 -26.89 13.07 4.58
N ILE A 940 -27.28 14.23 5.11
CA ILE A 940 -26.60 15.50 4.89
C ILE A 940 -26.18 16.07 6.24
N ALA A 941 -24.89 16.35 6.39
CA ALA A 941 -24.33 17.02 7.54
C ALA A 941 -24.07 18.48 7.19
N THR A 942 -24.64 19.41 7.97
CA THR A 942 -24.42 20.85 7.85
C THR A 942 -23.72 21.39 9.09
N ILE A 943 -22.93 22.44 8.92
CA ILE A 943 -22.21 23.10 10.01
C ILE A 943 -22.70 24.53 10.14
N THR A 944 -22.88 24.98 11.38
CA THR A 944 -23.18 26.37 11.70
C THR A 944 -21.87 27.10 12.01
N SER A 945 -21.57 28.18 11.27
CA SER A 945 -20.33 28.94 11.45
C SER A 945 -20.60 30.30 12.11
N THR A 946 -20.07 30.50 13.31
CA THR A 946 -20.09 31.79 14.01
C THR A 946 -18.65 32.30 14.16
N LYS A 947 -18.28 33.36 13.43
CA LYS A 947 -16.97 34.05 13.52
C LYS A 947 -15.78 33.10 13.82
N ASP A 948 -15.48 32.23 12.86
CA ASP A 948 -14.33 31.31 12.83
C ASP A 948 -14.34 30.09 13.76
N MET A 949 -15.38 29.89 14.59
CA MET A 949 -15.66 28.61 15.26
C MET A 949 -16.90 27.94 14.64
N ILE A 950 -16.83 26.61 14.39
CA ILE A 950 -18.06 25.84 14.20
C ILE A 950 -18.76 25.82 15.56
N SER A 951 -20.05 26.13 15.58
CA SER A 951 -20.84 26.14 16.82
C SER A 951 -21.57 24.81 16.99
N SER A 952 -22.03 24.24 15.89
CA SER A 952 -22.83 23.01 15.89
C SER A 952 -22.78 22.27 14.55
N LEU A 953 -22.91 20.95 14.62
CA LEU A 953 -23.09 20.04 13.49
C LEU A 953 -24.53 19.52 13.49
N ASN A 954 -25.26 19.80 12.41
CA ASN A 954 -26.62 19.29 12.22
C ASN A 954 -26.60 18.16 11.19
N LEU A 955 -27.24 17.04 11.51
CA LEU A 955 -27.38 15.89 10.62
C LEU A 955 -28.84 15.70 10.23
N TYR A 956 -29.12 15.82 8.94
CA TYR A 956 -30.44 15.66 8.34
C TYR A 956 -30.51 14.35 7.55
N LEU A 957 -31.48 13.49 7.89
CA LEU A 957 -31.83 12.32 7.10
C LEU A 957 -33.02 12.66 6.21
N ILE A 958 -32.81 12.73 4.90
CA ILE A 958 -33.80 13.24 3.95
C ILE A 958 -34.17 12.14 2.96
N ASP A 959 -35.47 11.92 2.77
CA ASP A 959 -35.97 11.14 1.64
C ASP A 959 -35.98 12.03 0.40
N VAL A 960 -35.16 11.70 -0.60
CA VAL A 960 -34.98 12.53 -1.80
C VAL A 960 -36.12 12.44 -2.81
N VAL A 961 -37.06 11.49 -2.65
CA VAL A 961 -38.25 11.44 -3.50
C VAL A 961 -39.30 12.41 -2.95
N LYS A 962 -39.54 12.37 -1.63
CA LYS A 962 -40.54 13.21 -0.95
C LYS A 962 -40.08 14.62 -0.60
N GLY A 963 -38.78 14.82 -0.35
CA GLY A 963 -38.26 16.03 0.28
C GLY A 963 -38.61 16.14 1.76
N THR A 964 -38.90 15.04 2.44
CA THR A 964 -39.22 15.04 3.87
C THR A 964 -37.98 14.74 4.69
N ILE A 965 -37.71 15.57 5.69
CA ILE A 965 -36.72 15.28 6.74
C ILE A 965 -37.31 14.19 7.65
N LEU A 966 -36.72 13.00 7.62
CA LEU A 966 -37.14 11.83 8.39
C LEU A 966 -36.61 11.87 9.82
N TYR A 967 -35.38 12.36 10.01
CA TYR A 967 -34.71 12.48 11.29
C TYR A 967 -33.74 13.64 11.27
N HIS A 968 -33.54 14.28 12.43
CA HIS A 968 -32.64 15.40 12.62
C HIS A 968 -31.90 15.26 13.96
N SER A 969 -30.58 15.46 13.96
CA SER A 969 -29.74 15.43 15.16
C SER A 969 -28.80 16.63 15.16
N VAL A 970 -28.56 17.20 16.34
CA VAL A 970 -27.66 18.34 16.54
C VAL A 970 -26.54 17.96 17.51
N HIS A 971 -25.31 18.36 17.21
CA HIS A 971 -24.15 18.25 18.09
C HIS A 971 -23.59 19.64 18.33
N GLU A 972 -23.47 20.05 19.58
CA GLU A 972 -22.89 21.34 19.97
C GLU A 972 -21.36 21.22 20.16
N ASN A 973 -20.65 22.34 20.15
CA ASN A 973 -19.20 22.43 20.41
C ASN A 973 -18.34 21.61 19.43
N VAL A 974 -18.71 21.61 18.15
CA VAL A 974 -17.91 20.97 17.08
C VAL A 974 -16.85 21.95 16.59
N GLY A 975 -15.57 21.57 16.52
CA GLY A 975 -14.53 22.50 16.06
C GLY A 975 -14.35 22.53 14.54
N SER A 976 -13.83 23.65 14.03
CA SER A 976 -13.61 23.90 12.58
C SER A 976 -12.31 23.32 12.01
N SER A 977 -11.43 22.80 12.87
CA SER A 977 -10.08 22.37 12.50
C SER A 977 -10.04 21.17 11.56
N TYR A 978 -11.05 20.30 11.61
CA TYR A 978 -11.08 19.04 10.87
C TYR A 978 -12.38 18.89 10.07
N PRO A 979 -12.32 18.30 8.85
CA PRO A 979 -13.51 18.06 8.04
C PRO A 979 -14.41 16.98 8.66
N VAL A 980 -15.71 17.12 8.40
CA VAL A 980 -16.71 16.10 8.76
C VAL A 980 -16.74 15.03 7.68
N HIS A 981 -16.70 13.76 8.08
CA HIS A 981 -16.86 12.63 7.17
C HIS A 981 -18.13 11.86 7.49
N ILE A 982 -18.85 11.41 6.47
CA ILE A 982 -20.08 10.61 6.62
C ILE A 982 -20.11 9.50 5.57
N ILE A 983 -20.57 8.32 5.99
CA ILE A 983 -20.77 7.17 5.12
C ILE A 983 -22.10 6.50 5.47
N GLN A 984 -22.82 6.07 4.43
CA GLN A 984 -24.11 5.39 4.56
C GLN A 984 -24.03 4.06 3.83
N ILE A 985 -24.44 3.00 4.52
CA ILE A 985 -24.47 1.66 3.95
C ILE A 985 -25.61 0.86 4.59
N GLU A 986 -26.41 0.16 3.79
CA GLU A 986 -27.61 -0.57 4.26
C GLU A 986 -28.56 0.34 5.05
N ASN A 987 -28.70 0.09 6.35
CA ASN A 987 -29.50 0.83 7.33
C ASN A 987 -28.60 1.56 8.35
N TYR A 988 -27.29 1.63 8.09
CA TYR A 988 -26.30 2.23 8.97
C TYR A 988 -25.82 3.56 8.41
N ILE A 989 -25.64 4.53 9.30
CA ILE A 989 -24.99 5.79 8.98
C ILE A 989 -23.90 6.00 10.01
N LEU A 990 -22.67 6.18 9.54
CA LEU A 990 -21.53 6.52 10.38
C LEU A 990 -21.03 7.89 9.98
N TYR A 991 -20.83 8.76 10.94
CA TYR A 991 -20.21 10.06 10.71
C TYR A 991 -19.21 10.39 11.80
N TYR A 992 -18.26 11.24 11.43
CA TYR A 992 -17.05 11.52 12.17
C TYR A 992 -16.78 13.01 12.17
N PHE A 993 -16.47 13.57 13.35
CA PHE A 993 -16.17 14.99 13.53
C PHE A 993 -15.28 15.24 14.75
N TRP A 994 -14.73 16.45 14.84
CA TRP A 994 -13.92 16.91 15.97
C TRP A 994 -14.78 17.67 17.00
N SER A 995 -14.72 17.26 18.27
CA SER A 995 -15.41 17.92 19.38
C SER A 995 -14.42 18.73 20.23
N GLU A 996 -14.77 20.00 20.49
CA GLU A 996 -14.00 20.90 21.36
C GLU A 996 -14.31 20.71 22.86
N GLY A 997 -15.24 19.81 23.20
CA GLY A 997 -15.69 19.56 24.57
C GLY A 997 -16.43 20.75 25.20
N GLU A 998 -17.13 20.51 26.31
CA GLU A 998 -17.71 21.58 27.13
C GLU A 998 -16.72 22.07 28.19
N GLU A 999 -16.59 23.39 28.34
CA GLU A 999 -15.80 23.99 29.42
C GLU A 999 -16.48 23.75 30.79
N GLY A 1000 -15.85 22.95 31.66
CA GLY A 1000 -16.23 22.83 33.08
C GLY A 1000 -16.97 21.55 33.49
N THR A 1001 -17.27 20.63 32.56
CA THR A 1001 -17.81 19.29 32.85
C THR A 1001 -16.74 18.22 32.61
N SER A 1002 -16.56 17.29 33.56
CA SER A 1002 -15.56 16.22 33.46
C SER A 1002 -15.96 15.07 32.51
N SER A 1003 -17.03 15.25 31.72
CA SER A 1003 -17.69 14.18 30.95
C SER A 1003 -17.49 14.28 29.43
N THR A 1004 -17.06 15.42 28.90
CA THR A 1004 -16.84 15.62 27.45
C THR A 1004 -15.40 16.07 27.22
N GLU A 1005 -14.51 15.09 27.07
CA GLU A 1005 -13.12 15.35 26.71
C GLU A 1005 -13.00 15.77 25.24
N LYS A 1006 -12.07 16.69 24.94
CA LYS A 1006 -11.72 17.07 23.57
C LYS A 1006 -11.24 15.86 22.79
N GLY A 1007 -11.75 15.66 21.58
CA GLY A 1007 -11.35 14.50 20.79
C GLY A 1007 -12.15 14.28 19.52
N PHE A 1008 -11.74 13.27 18.76
CA PHE A 1008 -12.47 12.85 17.57
C PHE A 1008 -13.61 11.90 17.93
N VAL A 1009 -14.82 12.30 17.55
CA VAL A 1009 -16.05 11.58 17.87
C VAL A 1009 -16.58 10.93 16.60
N THR A 1010 -16.84 9.62 16.70
CA THR A 1010 -17.51 8.81 15.69
C THR A 1010 -18.90 8.47 16.18
N VAL A 1011 -19.94 8.81 15.45
CA VAL A 1011 -21.31 8.49 15.81
C VAL A 1011 -21.90 7.53 14.79
N VAL A 1012 -22.63 6.53 15.29
CA VAL A 1012 -23.23 5.49 14.47
C VAL A 1012 -24.72 5.44 14.71
N PHE A 1013 -25.49 5.48 13.63
CA PHE A 1013 -26.94 5.30 13.61
C PHE A 1013 -27.29 3.96 12.97
N ASP A 1014 -28.10 3.18 13.66
CA ASP A 1014 -28.78 2.00 13.12
C ASP A 1014 -30.27 2.34 12.95
N LEU A 1015 -30.77 2.25 11.72
CA LEU A 1015 -32.14 2.59 11.37
C LEU A 1015 -33.04 1.34 11.34
N TYR A 1016 -34.14 1.37 12.09
CA TYR A 1016 -35.14 0.31 12.16
C TYR A 1016 -36.53 0.83 11.79
N GLU A 1017 -37.42 -0.05 11.33
CA GLU A 1017 -38.79 0.33 10.99
C GLU A 1017 -39.58 0.76 12.24
N SER A 1018 -39.34 0.11 13.38
CA SER A 1018 -40.00 0.39 14.66
C SER A 1018 -39.07 0.13 15.84
N ALA A 1019 -39.36 0.76 16.97
CA ALA A 1019 -38.73 0.45 18.25
C ALA A 1019 -39.24 -0.89 18.82
N ASN A 1020 -40.45 -1.30 18.45
CA ASN A 1020 -41.06 -2.53 18.92
C ASN A 1020 -40.53 -3.75 18.15
N LYS A 1021 -40.24 -4.82 18.89
CA LYS A 1021 -39.83 -6.12 18.36
C LYS A 1021 -40.97 -6.75 17.54
N ASP A 1022 -40.62 -7.47 16.47
CA ASP A 1022 -41.52 -8.20 15.55
C ASP A 1022 -42.59 -7.34 14.83
N VAL A 1023 -42.40 -6.02 14.79
CA VAL A 1023 -43.28 -5.10 14.05
C VAL A 1023 -42.65 -4.74 12.71
N ARG A 1024 -43.34 -5.09 11.63
CA ARG A 1024 -42.96 -4.73 10.25
C ARG A 1024 -44.05 -3.89 9.62
N VAL A 1025 -43.68 -2.95 8.76
CA VAL A 1025 -44.63 -2.18 7.94
C VAL A 1025 -45.30 -3.13 6.92
N ASP A 1026 -46.63 -3.05 6.81
CA ASP A 1026 -47.46 -3.89 5.92
C ASP A 1026 -47.26 -3.54 4.42
N SER A 1027 -46.09 -3.87 3.85
CA SER A 1027 -45.88 -3.83 2.40
C SER A 1027 -44.76 -4.75 1.93
N SER A 1028 -44.95 -5.40 0.78
CA SER A 1028 -43.91 -6.19 0.12
C SER A 1028 -42.98 -5.33 -0.76
N ILE A 1029 -43.36 -4.08 -1.03
CA ILE A 1029 -42.66 -3.15 -1.93
C ILE A 1029 -42.37 -1.86 -1.16
N PHE A 1030 -41.10 -1.42 -1.17
CA PHE A 1030 -40.74 -0.12 -0.62
C PHE A 1030 -41.28 1.00 -1.52
N SER A 1031 -42.01 1.95 -0.92
CA SER A 1031 -42.43 3.18 -1.58
C SER A 1031 -42.18 4.34 -0.63
N SER A 1032 -41.39 5.33 -1.05
CA SER A 1032 -41.13 6.52 -0.23
C SER A 1032 -42.44 7.13 0.26
N PHE A 1033 -43.53 7.11 -0.54
CA PHE A 1033 -44.87 7.62 -0.22
C PHE A 1033 -45.61 6.89 0.90
N ALA A 1034 -45.40 5.58 1.07
CA ALA A 1034 -46.14 4.77 2.03
C ALA A 1034 -45.50 4.71 3.44
N HIS A 1035 -44.21 5.01 3.59
CA HIS A 1035 -43.47 4.70 4.83
C HIS A 1035 -43.55 5.81 5.89
N GLU A 1036 -43.64 5.37 7.15
CA GLU A 1036 -43.49 6.18 8.37
C GLU A 1036 -42.00 6.42 8.71
N ARG A 1037 -41.73 7.28 9.71
CA ARG A 1037 -40.37 7.69 10.10
C ARG A 1037 -39.60 6.52 10.73
N PRO A 1038 -38.29 6.38 10.46
CA PRO A 1038 -37.48 5.33 11.07
C PRO A 1038 -37.29 5.54 12.58
N TYR A 1039 -37.19 4.44 13.32
CA TYR A 1039 -36.60 4.44 14.65
C TYR A 1039 -35.07 4.45 14.53
N VAL A 1040 -34.42 5.40 15.19
CA VAL A 1040 -32.97 5.59 15.12
C VAL A 1040 -32.34 5.16 16.45
N SER A 1041 -31.53 4.11 16.41
CA SER A 1041 -30.66 3.72 17.52
C SER A 1041 -29.29 4.36 17.29
N ALA A 1042 -28.85 5.22 18.20
CA ALA A 1042 -27.62 6.01 18.03
C ALA A 1042 -26.66 5.81 19.21
N GLN A 1043 -25.36 5.78 18.92
CA GLN A 1043 -24.30 5.76 19.93
C GLN A 1043 -23.05 6.47 19.42
N SER A 1044 -22.36 7.19 20.29
CA SER A 1044 -21.08 7.84 20.02
C SER A 1044 -19.90 7.00 20.52
N PHE A 1045 -18.77 7.10 19.84
CA PHE A 1045 -17.49 6.48 20.16
C PHE A 1045 -16.37 7.51 19.96
N ILE A 1046 -15.22 7.29 20.58
CA ILE A 1046 -14.03 8.11 20.48
C ILE A 1046 -13.00 7.34 19.65
N LEU A 1047 -12.56 7.93 18.55
CA LEU A 1047 -11.45 7.43 17.77
C LEU A 1047 -10.21 8.28 18.15
N PRO A 1048 -9.08 7.69 18.58
CA PRO A 1048 -7.93 8.47 19.02
C PRO A 1048 -7.19 9.21 17.87
N TYR A 1049 -7.60 8.97 16.62
CA TYR A 1049 -6.90 9.43 15.43
C TYR A 1049 -7.78 10.30 14.52
N ALA A 1050 -7.10 11.23 13.85
CA ALA A 1050 -7.67 12.02 12.77
C ALA A 1050 -7.93 11.15 11.52
N VAL A 1051 -9.06 11.34 10.84
CA VAL A 1051 -9.47 10.57 9.65
C VAL A 1051 -9.49 11.47 8.42
N LYS A 1052 -8.85 11.02 7.34
CA LYS A 1052 -8.83 11.67 6.02
C LYS A 1052 -9.93 11.17 5.09
N ALA A 1053 -10.28 9.88 5.18
CA ALA A 1053 -11.27 9.24 4.33
C ALA A 1053 -11.92 8.03 5.00
N LEU A 1054 -13.16 7.73 4.63
CA LEU A 1054 -13.93 6.59 5.10
C LEU A 1054 -14.28 5.66 3.93
N GLY A 1055 -14.29 4.36 4.18
CA GLY A 1055 -14.80 3.33 3.28
C GLY A 1055 -15.49 2.22 4.05
N VAL A 1056 -16.21 1.33 3.36
CA VAL A 1056 -16.80 0.13 3.97
C VAL A 1056 -16.68 -1.03 3.00
N THR A 1057 -16.34 -2.21 3.50
CA THR A 1057 -16.25 -3.42 2.67
C THR A 1057 -17.60 -3.83 2.08
N THR A 1058 -17.58 -4.33 0.84
CA THR A 1058 -18.76 -4.75 0.09
C THR A 1058 -18.55 -6.14 -0.48
N THR A 1059 -19.51 -7.04 -0.24
CA THR A 1059 -19.47 -8.42 -0.74
C THR A 1059 -20.61 -8.70 -1.70
N LYS A 1060 -20.52 -9.82 -2.43
CA LYS A 1060 -21.38 -10.12 -3.58
C LYS A 1060 -22.87 -10.21 -3.23
N HIS A 1061 -23.19 -10.69 -2.03
CA HIS A 1061 -24.55 -10.86 -1.51
C HIS A 1061 -24.79 -10.08 -0.19
N GLY A 1062 -23.76 -9.48 0.40
CA GLY A 1062 -23.88 -8.72 1.65
C GLY A 1062 -24.12 -9.61 2.88
N ILE A 1063 -23.65 -10.86 2.85
CA ILE A 1063 -23.77 -11.86 3.92
C ILE A 1063 -22.63 -11.73 4.93
N ALA A 1064 -21.39 -11.55 4.44
CA ALA A 1064 -20.24 -11.37 5.31
C ALA A 1064 -20.38 -10.11 6.17
N THR A 1065 -19.76 -10.14 7.36
CA THR A 1065 -19.76 -8.98 8.25
C THR A 1065 -19.07 -7.78 7.60
N ARG A 1066 -19.60 -6.58 7.81
CA ARG A 1066 -19.00 -5.37 7.23
C ARG A 1066 -17.88 -4.83 8.11
N GLU A 1067 -16.86 -4.31 7.46
CA GLU A 1067 -15.71 -3.67 8.06
C GLU A 1067 -15.63 -2.22 7.58
N PHE A 1068 -15.60 -1.29 8.52
CA PHE A 1068 -15.42 0.14 8.27
C PHE A 1068 -13.94 0.43 8.17
N LEU A 1069 -13.56 1.10 7.10
CA LEU A 1069 -12.19 1.41 6.75
C LEU A 1069 -11.95 2.90 6.99
N PHE A 1070 -10.93 3.21 7.78
CA PHE A 1070 -10.53 4.56 8.15
C PHE A 1070 -9.13 4.81 7.60
N ALA A 1071 -8.99 5.78 6.70
CA ALA A 1071 -7.68 6.32 6.34
C ALA A 1071 -7.29 7.35 7.39
N LEU A 1072 -6.27 7.05 8.17
CA LEU A 1072 -5.81 7.91 9.26
C LEU A 1072 -4.90 9.03 8.76
N GLU A 1073 -4.74 10.11 9.53
CA GLU A 1073 -3.76 11.15 9.20
C GLU A 1073 -2.31 10.66 9.23
N SER A 1074 -2.02 9.61 9.99
CA SER A 1074 -0.74 8.89 10.00
C SER A 1074 -0.44 8.14 8.70
N ASP A 1075 -1.28 8.28 7.67
CA ASP A 1075 -1.17 7.60 6.38
C ASP A 1075 -1.25 6.07 6.49
N GLN A 1076 -1.99 5.57 7.48
CA GLN A 1076 -2.28 4.14 7.62
C GLN A 1076 -3.75 3.83 7.37
N LEU A 1077 -4.02 2.60 6.92
CA LEU A 1077 -5.37 2.10 6.69
C LEU A 1077 -5.80 1.22 7.86
N TYR A 1078 -6.78 1.70 8.64
CA TYR A 1078 -7.30 1.03 9.83
C TYR A 1078 -8.70 0.46 9.55
N GLY A 1079 -8.89 -0.84 9.78
CA GLY A 1079 -10.14 -1.55 9.55
C GLY A 1079 -10.81 -1.97 10.87
N LEU A 1080 -12.12 -1.71 11.00
CA LEU A 1080 -12.89 -2.04 12.19
C LEU A 1080 -14.23 -2.70 11.84
N LEU A 1081 -14.47 -3.89 12.40
CA LEU A 1081 -15.72 -4.62 12.20
C LEU A 1081 -16.92 -3.88 12.80
N LYS A 1082 -18.08 -3.94 12.13
CA LYS A 1082 -19.35 -3.31 12.59
C LYS A 1082 -19.73 -3.68 14.04
N ARG A 1083 -19.34 -4.85 14.54
CA ARG A 1083 -19.61 -5.26 15.93
C ARG A 1083 -19.05 -4.28 16.97
N PHE A 1084 -17.91 -3.65 16.70
CA PHE A 1084 -17.34 -2.63 17.59
C PHE A 1084 -18.11 -1.30 17.54
N LEU A 1085 -18.80 -1.06 16.43
CA LEU A 1085 -19.58 0.14 16.11
C LEU A 1085 -21.09 -0.14 16.25
N ASP A 1086 -21.50 -1.07 17.11
CA ASP A 1086 -22.90 -1.39 17.36
C ASP A 1086 -23.48 -0.44 18.42
N PRO A 1087 -24.52 0.35 18.11
CA PRO A 1087 -25.09 1.29 19.07
C PRO A 1087 -25.84 0.59 20.21
N ARG A 1088 -26.12 -0.72 20.10
CA ARG A 1088 -26.83 -1.50 21.12
C ARG A 1088 -25.88 -2.12 22.16
N ARG A 1089 -24.59 -1.77 22.15
CA ARG A 1089 -23.62 -2.24 23.16
C ARG A 1089 -24.06 -1.73 24.56
N PRO A 1090 -24.24 -2.63 25.55
CA PRO A 1090 -24.74 -2.22 26.86
C PRO A 1090 -23.66 -1.53 27.69
N LEU A 1091 -24.02 -0.49 28.44
CA LEU A 1091 -23.12 0.24 29.36
C LEU A 1091 -22.70 -0.59 30.59
N GLY A 1092 -23.48 -1.61 30.94
CA GLY A 1092 -23.30 -2.43 32.13
C GLY A 1092 -22.80 -3.84 31.81
N PRO A 1093 -22.80 -4.74 32.82
CA PRO A 1093 -22.50 -6.15 32.60
C PRO A 1093 -23.50 -6.78 31.62
N LEU A 1094 -23.00 -7.67 30.76
CA LEU A 1094 -23.81 -8.35 29.73
C LEU A 1094 -24.92 -9.21 30.35
N THR A 1095 -26.16 -8.99 29.91
CA THR A 1095 -27.29 -9.88 30.20
C THR A 1095 -27.16 -11.20 29.43
N ASN A 1096 -28.02 -12.18 29.69
CA ASN A 1096 -28.01 -13.44 28.94
C ASN A 1096 -28.41 -13.22 27.48
N GLU A 1097 -29.37 -12.33 27.21
CA GLU A 1097 -29.78 -11.96 25.85
C GLU A 1097 -28.62 -11.29 25.09
N ASP A 1098 -27.88 -10.39 25.73
CA ASP A 1098 -26.70 -9.75 25.12
C ASP A 1098 -25.61 -10.77 24.76
N LYS A 1099 -25.42 -11.78 25.61
CA LYS A 1099 -24.45 -12.87 25.38
C LYS A 1099 -24.88 -13.77 24.22
N GLU A 1100 -26.18 -14.06 24.10
CA GLU A 1100 -26.73 -14.83 22.98
C GLU A 1100 -26.55 -14.10 21.64
N GLU A 1101 -26.66 -12.76 21.64
CA GLU A 1101 -26.37 -11.91 20.47
C GLU A 1101 -24.86 -11.69 20.23
N MET A 1102 -24.00 -12.18 21.11
CA MET A 1102 -22.55 -11.95 21.08
C MET A 1102 -22.19 -10.45 21.11
N LEU A 1103 -22.97 -9.65 21.85
CA LEU A 1103 -22.68 -8.24 22.09
C LEU A 1103 -21.49 -8.10 23.05
N ILE A 1104 -20.76 -7.01 22.85
CA ILE A 1104 -19.65 -6.60 23.72
C ILE A 1104 -20.07 -5.39 24.55
N PRO A 1105 -19.60 -5.24 25.80
CA PRO A 1105 -19.90 -4.07 26.63
C PRO A 1105 -19.51 -2.78 25.91
N TYR A 1106 -20.21 -1.69 26.15
CA TYR A 1106 -19.87 -0.40 25.58
C TYR A 1106 -18.57 0.13 26.19
N GLU A 1107 -17.62 0.43 25.32
CA GLU A 1107 -16.42 1.18 25.66
C GLU A 1107 -16.39 2.37 24.69
N PRO A 1108 -16.28 3.61 25.21
CA PRO A 1108 -16.33 4.79 24.37
C PRO A 1108 -15.13 4.83 23.42
N VAL A 1109 -13.93 4.48 23.89
CA VAL A 1109 -12.71 4.48 23.08
C VAL A 1109 -12.64 3.23 22.21
N LEU A 1110 -12.45 3.41 20.90
CA LEU A 1110 -12.30 2.31 19.96
C LEU A 1110 -10.93 1.62 20.12
N PRO A 1111 -10.86 0.28 19.94
CA PRO A 1111 -9.63 -0.48 20.19
C PRO A 1111 -8.54 -0.16 19.18
N ASP A 1112 -7.34 0.18 19.66
CA ASP A 1112 -6.17 0.39 18.82
C ASP A 1112 -5.21 -0.80 18.95
N SER A 1113 -5.22 -1.68 17.95
CA SER A 1113 -4.33 -2.83 17.90
C SER A 1113 -3.71 -2.98 16.52
N LYS A 1114 -2.44 -3.40 16.46
CA LYS A 1114 -1.69 -3.52 15.20
C LYS A 1114 -2.35 -4.47 14.18
N GLN A 1115 -3.16 -5.42 14.65
CA GLN A 1115 -3.88 -6.38 13.79
C GLN A 1115 -5.01 -5.74 12.98
N LEU A 1116 -5.50 -4.57 13.40
CA LEU A 1116 -6.56 -3.84 12.71
C LEU A 1116 -6.02 -2.95 11.58
N TYR A 1117 -4.69 -2.81 11.45
CA TYR A 1117 -4.08 -2.02 10.39
C TYR A 1117 -3.87 -2.88 9.15
N LEU A 1118 -4.69 -2.67 8.13
CA LEU A 1118 -4.61 -3.36 6.84
C LEU A 1118 -3.32 -3.05 6.07
N SER A 1119 -2.75 -1.86 6.29
CA SER A 1119 -1.48 -1.47 5.70
C SER A 1119 -0.26 -1.91 6.52
N TYR A 1120 -0.45 -2.63 7.64
CA TYR A 1120 0.61 -3.11 8.53
C TYR A 1120 1.68 -2.04 8.81
N ASN A 1121 2.88 -2.13 8.23
CA ASN A 1121 3.98 -1.18 8.40
C ASN A 1121 4.11 -0.17 7.23
N LEU A 1122 3.26 -0.26 6.21
CA LEU A 1122 3.22 0.66 5.08
C LEU A 1122 2.47 1.93 5.45
N THR A 1123 3.14 3.05 5.19
CA THR A 1123 2.54 4.38 5.16
C THR A 1123 2.16 4.72 3.71
N ILE A 1124 0.87 4.90 3.48
CA ILE A 1124 0.26 5.18 2.19
C ILE A 1124 -0.05 6.68 2.16
N ALA A 1125 0.87 7.45 1.56
CA ALA A 1125 0.80 8.88 1.67
C ALA A 1125 -0.46 9.46 1.03
N GLY A 1126 -1.13 10.37 1.75
CA GLY A 1126 -2.14 11.25 1.18
C GLY A 1126 -3.38 10.53 0.65
N ILE A 1127 -3.87 9.48 1.33
CA ILE A 1127 -5.13 8.83 0.98
C ILE A 1127 -6.28 9.84 1.04
N GLN A 1128 -7.06 9.93 -0.05
CA GLN A 1128 -8.24 10.80 -0.14
C GLN A 1128 -9.52 9.99 -0.34
N HIS A 1129 -9.41 8.79 -0.95
CA HIS A 1129 -10.54 7.96 -1.30
C HIS A 1129 -10.26 6.50 -0.95
N ILE A 1130 -11.29 5.81 -0.45
CA ILE A 1130 -11.31 4.36 -0.28
C ILE A 1130 -12.50 3.84 -1.05
N ILE A 1131 -12.25 2.96 -2.01
CA ILE A 1131 -13.31 2.24 -2.73
C ILE A 1131 -13.16 0.74 -2.52
N THR A 1132 -14.28 0.04 -2.52
CA THR A 1132 -14.31 -1.40 -2.37
C THR A 1132 -15.14 -2.02 -3.47
N ASN A 1133 -14.81 -3.27 -3.81
CA ASN A 1133 -15.56 -4.00 -4.81
C ASN A 1133 -15.64 -5.48 -4.45
N PRO A 1134 -16.81 -6.12 -4.62
CA PRO A 1134 -16.97 -7.53 -4.29
C PRO A 1134 -16.16 -8.42 -5.24
N SER A 1135 -15.53 -9.46 -4.69
CA SER A 1135 -15.04 -10.58 -5.50
C SER A 1135 -16.19 -11.55 -5.85
N LEU A 1136 -15.90 -12.64 -6.57
CA LEU A 1136 -16.92 -13.68 -6.78
C LEU A 1136 -17.18 -14.51 -5.52
N LEU A 1137 -16.22 -14.50 -4.59
CA LEU A 1137 -16.34 -15.07 -3.25
C LEU A 1137 -17.10 -14.11 -2.34
N GLU A 1138 -17.96 -14.67 -1.51
CA GLU A 1138 -18.74 -13.89 -0.55
C GLU A 1138 -17.89 -13.45 0.63
N SER A 1139 -16.85 -14.19 0.98
CA SER A 1139 -15.99 -13.87 2.12
C SER A 1139 -15.03 -12.70 1.87
N THR A 1140 -14.71 -12.41 0.60
CA THR A 1140 -13.59 -11.52 0.22
C THR A 1140 -14.08 -10.26 -0.51
N SER A 1141 -13.63 -9.10 -0.01
CA SER A 1141 -13.77 -7.78 -0.63
C SER A 1141 -12.42 -7.30 -1.14
N LEU A 1142 -12.40 -6.70 -2.33
CA LEU A 1142 -11.24 -5.97 -2.84
C LEU A 1142 -11.29 -4.54 -2.29
N VAL A 1143 -10.17 -4.03 -1.80
CA VAL A 1143 -10.04 -2.70 -1.21
C VAL A 1143 -8.96 -1.92 -1.97
N LEU A 1144 -9.30 -0.72 -2.40
CA LEU A 1144 -8.37 0.23 -3.00
C LEU A 1144 -8.42 1.54 -2.22
N ALA A 1145 -7.30 1.92 -1.63
CA ALA A 1145 -7.07 3.24 -1.05
C ALA A 1145 -6.18 4.04 -2.01
N TYR A 1146 -6.62 5.23 -2.40
CA TYR A 1146 -5.85 6.07 -3.33
C TYR A 1146 -5.93 7.56 -2.99
N GLY A 1147 -4.90 8.28 -3.41
CA GLY A 1147 -4.78 9.73 -3.32
C GLY A 1147 -3.47 10.17 -3.95
N LEU A 1148 -2.46 10.52 -3.13
CA LEU A 1148 -1.08 10.65 -3.65
C LEU A 1148 -0.53 9.26 -4.01
N ASP A 1149 -0.51 8.35 -3.04
CA ASP A 1149 -0.15 6.94 -3.25
C ASP A 1149 -1.37 6.08 -3.58
N ILE A 1150 -1.12 4.89 -4.14
CA ILE A 1150 -2.14 3.87 -4.41
C ILE A 1150 -1.79 2.59 -3.66
N PHE A 1151 -2.73 2.09 -2.87
CA PHE A 1151 -2.63 0.82 -2.16
C PHE A 1151 -3.84 -0.05 -2.46
N PHE A 1152 -3.58 -1.30 -2.82
CA PHE A 1152 -4.60 -2.30 -3.08
C PHE A 1152 -4.37 -3.50 -2.19
N THR A 1153 -5.44 -4.04 -1.61
CA THR A 1153 -5.40 -5.26 -0.81
C THR A 1153 -6.72 -6.03 -0.90
N ARG A 1154 -6.72 -7.26 -0.41
CA ARG A 1154 -7.90 -8.13 -0.28
C ARG A 1154 -8.21 -8.26 1.20
N VAL A 1155 -9.47 -8.05 1.55
CA VAL A 1155 -9.92 -8.12 2.94
C VAL A 1155 -11.03 -9.16 3.05
N ALA A 1156 -10.92 -10.04 4.04
CA ALA A 1156 -11.94 -11.03 4.35
C ALA A 1156 -12.48 -10.79 5.78
N PRO A 1157 -13.49 -9.92 5.96
CA PRO A 1157 -13.94 -9.49 7.29
C PRO A 1157 -14.40 -10.62 8.21
N SER A 1158 -14.99 -11.67 7.63
CA SER A 1158 -15.46 -12.86 8.37
C SER A 1158 -14.50 -14.05 8.26
N LYS A 1159 -13.25 -13.80 7.83
CA LYS A 1159 -12.30 -14.81 7.34
C LYS A 1159 -12.84 -15.54 6.10
N THR A 1160 -11.96 -16.27 5.41
CA THR A 1160 -12.29 -17.02 4.20
C THR A 1160 -13.07 -18.30 4.55
N PHE A 1161 -14.40 -18.26 4.47
CA PHE A 1161 -15.28 -19.40 4.77
C PHE A 1161 -15.72 -20.18 3.52
N ASP A 1162 -15.55 -19.62 2.33
CA ASP A 1162 -15.92 -20.19 1.03
C ASP A 1162 -14.70 -20.68 0.22
N VAL A 1163 -13.50 -20.56 0.79
CA VAL A 1163 -12.25 -21.09 0.26
C VAL A 1163 -11.63 -22.01 1.30
N LEU A 1164 -11.00 -23.07 0.82
CA LEU A 1164 -10.22 -23.96 1.67
C LEU A 1164 -9.01 -23.19 2.22
N SER A 1165 -8.73 -23.31 3.51
CA SER A 1165 -7.58 -22.64 4.13
C SER A 1165 -6.28 -22.98 3.39
N GLU A 1166 -5.39 -22.00 3.21
CA GLU A 1166 -4.08 -22.23 2.60
C GLU A 1166 -3.25 -23.26 3.39
N ASP A 1167 -3.46 -23.33 4.70
CA ASP A 1167 -2.87 -24.33 5.61
C ASP A 1167 -3.43 -25.75 5.45
N PHE A 1168 -4.37 -25.96 4.55
CA PHE A 1168 -4.96 -27.28 4.38
C PHE A 1168 -3.95 -28.26 3.80
N SER A 1169 -3.57 -29.26 4.58
CA SER A 1169 -2.60 -30.26 4.12
C SER A 1169 -3.21 -31.28 3.17
N LYS A 1170 -3.03 -30.99 1.89
CA LYS A 1170 -3.44 -31.87 0.78
C LYS A 1170 -2.62 -33.16 0.73
N SER A 1171 -1.32 -33.10 1.01
CA SER A 1171 -0.42 -34.27 1.02
C SER A 1171 -0.90 -35.33 2.01
N THR A 1172 -1.36 -34.86 3.15
CA THR A 1172 -1.81 -35.73 4.20
C THR A 1172 -3.15 -36.39 3.90
N LEU A 1173 -4.14 -35.63 3.38
CA LEU A 1173 -5.39 -36.20 2.90
C LEU A 1173 -5.13 -37.33 1.88
N LEU A 1174 -4.24 -37.09 0.92
CA LEU A 1174 -3.87 -38.08 -0.09
C LEU A 1174 -3.19 -39.32 0.50
N THR A 1175 -2.29 -39.13 1.46
CA THR A 1175 -1.56 -40.22 2.12
C THR A 1175 -2.51 -41.11 2.93
N THR A 1176 -3.49 -40.51 3.62
CA THR A 1176 -4.52 -41.24 4.38
C THR A 1176 -5.47 -41.99 3.47
N ILE A 1177 -5.90 -41.39 2.35
CA ILE A 1177 -6.69 -42.08 1.31
C ILE A 1177 -5.90 -43.28 0.78
N PHE A 1178 -4.62 -43.10 0.45
CA PHE A 1178 -3.76 -44.19 -0.03
C PHE A 1178 -3.58 -45.30 1.01
N GLY A 1179 -3.32 -44.93 2.27
CA GLY A 1179 -3.19 -45.87 3.39
C GLY A 1179 -4.45 -46.69 3.63
N LEU A 1180 -5.63 -46.06 3.56
CA LEU A 1180 -6.92 -46.75 3.66
C LEU A 1180 -7.17 -47.69 2.47
N ILE A 1181 -6.87 -47.26 1.24
CA ILE A 1181 -6.98 -48.10 0.04
C ILE A 1181 -6.06 -49.32 0.18
N LEU A 1182 -4.80 -49.13 0.58
CA LEU A 1182 -3.85 -50.21 0.81
C LEU A 1182 -4.34 -51.16 1.91
N GLY A 1183 -4.84 -50.61 3.02
CA GLY A 1183 -5.45 -51.38 4.11
C GLY A 1183 -6.62 -52.23 3.63
N ILE A 1184 -7.51 -51.69 2.79
CA ILE A 1184 -8.62 -52.44 2.19
C ILE A 1184 -8.09 -53.53 1.24
N VAL A 1185 -7.13 -53.22 0.37
CA VAL A 1185 -6.56 -54.18 -0.58
C VAL A 1185 -5.88 -55.35 0.13
N ILE A 1186 -5.19 -55.09 1.26
CA ILE A 1186 -4.53 -56.12 2.07
C ILE A 1186 -5.55 -56.94 2.88
N THR A 1187 -6.53 -56.30 3.51
CA THR A 1187 -7.49 -56.98 4.41
C THR A 1187 -8.58 -57.73 3.65
N ARG A 1188 -8.99 -57.26 2.47
CA ARG A 1188 -10.02 -57.91 1.63
C ARG A 1188 -9.75 -59.39 1.35
N PRO A 1189 -8.56 -59.84 0.91
CA PRO A 1189 -8.28 -61.27 0.74
C PRO A 1189 -8.22 -62.02 2.08
N MET A 1190 -7.76 -61.40 3.16
CA MET A 1190 -7.71 -62.03 4.50
C MET A 1190 -9.12 -62.33 5.03
N VAL A 1191 -10.04 -61.35 4.93
CA VAL A 1191 -11.44 -61.51 5.32
C VAL A 1191 -12.15 -62.52 4.42
N ARG A 1192 -11.89 -62.48 3.10
CA ARG A 1192 -12.44 -63.48 2.17
C ARG A 1192 -11.99 -64.89 2.54
N ARG A 1193 -10.71 -65.09 2.85
CA ARG A 1193 -10.16 -66.38 3.29
C ARG A 1193 -10.78 -66.82 4.62
N LYS A 1194 -10.89 -65.91 5.59
CA LYS A 1194 -11.53 -66.19 6.90
C LYS A 1194 -12.99 -66.61 6.74
N ASN A 1195 -13.77 -65.89 5.93
CA ASN A 1195 -15.19 -66.19 5.68
C ASN A 1195 -15.39 -67.50 4.91
N VAL A 1196 -14.50 -67.82 3.96
CA VAL A 1196 -14.53 -69.12 3.27
C VAL A 1196 -14.21 -70.23 4.27
N ASN A 1197 -13.14 -70.10 5.06
CA ASN A 1197 -12.79 -71.10 6.07
C ASN A 1197 -13.91 -71.33 7.09
N ALA A 1198 -14.56 -70.28 7.59
CA ALA A 1198 -15.68 -70.36 8.54
C ALA A 1198 -17.00 -70.89 7.95
N ARG A 1199 -17.09 -71.04 6.62
CA ARG A 1199 -18.23 -71.70 5.95
C ARG A 1199 -17.92 -73.15 5.58
N TRP A 1200 -16.65 -73.52 5.53
CA TRP A 1200 -16.16 -74.84 5.14
C TRP A 1200 -15.84 -75.75 6.34
N TYR A 1201 -15.45 -75.14 7.46
CA TYR A 1201 -15.39 -75.74 8.80
C TYR A 1201 -16.48 -75.13 9.66
#